data_AF-A0A7H9E845-F1
#
_entry.id   AF-A0A7H9E845-F1
#
_cell.length_a   1.000
_cell.length_b   1.000
_cell.length_c   1.000
_cell.angle_alpha   90.00
_cell.angle_beta   90.00
_cell.angle_gamma   90.00
#
_symmetry.space_group_name_H-M   'P 1'
#
loop_
_entity.id
_entity.type
_entity.pdbx_description
1 polymer ?
#
loop_
_entity_poly.entity_id
_entity_poly.type
_entity_poly.pdbx_seq_one_letter_code
_entity_poly.pdbx_strand_id
1 'polypeptide(L)'
;MSTIRDPAYITDAGRTMMTAGGDVTYTKAVLYGQDISHLTSDQVKALTTIGSPLREVKVGISDKQNTDRGTTVILEATFQNDNLANDLPYTAVGFFAQKGNDEKLIAVAVANTGAYLTATSPDGVATDALDLKLAIAIGDATNVTATVDPAGSVTPATLNGAINKATHDLTAQIDTKADKTTVEQELAIKANSTDVDKKLTTKANSSDVYTKKQIDDAFSSRDATIATKADKATVDAEISKIDFTPYAKTADVNKEIKTVTDLANTKVDATYSYSKAELDKKLLALSTDTSGKVDANQVVTMIEGKADKTDLDNEIKAVTDLANTKANTVDVDSKIKTVTDLANTKANSSDVYTKTETDNQINKFDLSKVKFRKQFLNGDGDKVDKTWSATKNDDGTYTIDLFNDDWTASKLFDVISQLPDKADKSNTYTKTDVDNKVNEAKSSAQSIANQIWGEVNSLKGKQTKDSADANALSETGVYYCSSPAKNFPVGQWGTLVTSNGNGARASQLYFPDDNSAVWFRTLNGNWQGWARLANIGDVNNAESSLTSLINAVNNKVNVTVPLFRRITAGNTWNDILGASNGDTPVLVSIRDEGGANTLGNYSAAVAFGGGDTKGVLNVAYSDHTARIIGGNGNAPVWHEDIAWKSDTSNLQNIINQQNQTIQSLTTRLTNAENEIRYIKANYVEGRTFPASQEAQANSWENENPQRIAFIER
;
A
#
# COMPACT_ATOMS: atom_id res chain seq x y z
N MET A 1 -34.81 51.85 4.20
CA MET A 1 -34.73 53.33 4.14
C MET A 1 -33.35 53.71 4.63
N SER A 2 -32.64 54.62 3.96
CA SER A 2 -31.31 55.07 4.41
C SER A 2 -31.43 55.59 5.85
N THR A 3 -30.54 55.17 6.76
CA THR A 3 -30.52 55.63 8.16
C THR A 3 -29.69 56.90 8.34
N ILE A 4 -29.07 57.38 7.24
CA ILE A 4 -28.22 58.56 7.16
C ILE A 4 -28.85 59.60 6.24
N ARG A 5 -28.69 60.88 6.60
CA ARG A 5 -29.13 62.03 5.82
C ARG A 5 -28.06 62.41 4.79
N ASP A 6 -28.45 62.53 3.53
CA ASP A 6 -27.57 63.02 2.47
C ASP A 6 -27.58 64.56 2.37
N PRO A 7 -26.42 65.20 2.07
CA PRO A 7 -25.11 64.58 1.84
C PRO A 7 -24.30 64.37 3.14
N ALA A 8 -23.40 63.39 3.12
CA ALA A 8 -22.27 63.34 4.06
C ALA A 8 -21.23 64.44 3.73
N TYR A 9 -20.56 64.96 4.75
CA TYR A 9 -19.61 66.07 4.62
C TYR A 9 -18.17 65.61 4.88
N ILE A 10 -17.27 65.91 3.94
CA ILE A 10 -15.82 65.79 4.15
C ILE A 10 -15.37 66.98 5.00
N THR A 11 -14.70 66.72 6.12
CA THR A 11 -14.18 67.77 7.01
C THR A 11 -13.02 68.52 6.34
N ASP A 12 -12.68 69.71 6.84
CA ASP A 12 -11.53 70.46 6.34
C ASP A 12 -10.23 69.68 6.57
N ALA A 13 -10.10 69.00 7.71
CA ALA A 13 -8.99 68.09 7.99
C ALA A 13 -8.94 66.91 7.00
N GLY A 14 -10.07 66.29 6.68
CA GLY A 14 -10.18 65.22 5.69
C GLY A 14 -9.80 65.69 4.29
N ARG A 15 -10.28 66.87 3.88
CA ARG A 15 -9.94 67.49 2.61
C ARG A 15 -8.43 67.73 2.50
N THR A 16 -7.82 68.35 3.51
CA THR A 16 -6.37 68.58 3.54
C THR A 16 -5.59 67.26 3.52
N MET A 17 -6.03 66.25 4.26
CA MET A 17 -5.36 64.95 4.29
C MET A 17 -5.38 64.25 2.93
N MET A 18 -6.50 64.34 2.20
CA MET A 18 -6.68 63.71 0.89
C MET A 18 -6.01 64.46 -0.26
N THR A 19 -5.76 65.77 -0.13
CA THR A 19 -5.09 66.57 -1.19
C THR A 19 -3.59 66.75 -0.98
N ALA A 20 -3.05 66.41 0.19
CA ALA A 20 -1.63 66.62 0.52
C ALA A 20 -0.65 65.58 -0.09
N GLY A 21 -1.13 64.58 -0.84
CA GLY A 21 -0.32 63.52 -1.48
C GLY A 21 0.34 62.52 -0.51
N GLY A 22 0.54 61.26 -0.90
CA GLY A 22 1.09 60.18 -0.06
C GLY A 22 0.02 59.26 0.56
N ASP A 23 0.46 58.25 1.31
CA ASP A 23 -0.43 57.20 1.85
C ASP A 23 -1.35 57.72 2.96
N VAL A 24 -2.63 57.38 2.85
CA VAL A 24 -3.66 57.62 3.88
C VAL A 24 -4.27 56.28 4.25
N THR A 25 -4.28 55.95 5.55
CA THR A 25 -4.87 54.72 6.07
C THR A 25 -6.17 55.04 6.78
N TYR A 26 -7.29 54.50 6.29
CA TYR A 26 -8.58 54.62 6.96
C TYR A 26 -8.62 53.69 8.17
N THR A 27 -8.99 54.22 9.34
CA THR A 27 -8.76 53.52 10.60
C THR A 27 -10.04 53.01 11.23
N LYS A 28 -11.06 53.87 11.33
CA LYS A 28 -12.29 53.58 12.07
C LYS A 28 -13.47 54.46 11.70
N ALA A 29 -14.66 53.98 12.06
CA ALA A 29 -15.91 54.72 12.05
C ALA A 29 -16.54 54.64 13.44
N VAL A 30 -17.19 55.72 13.86
CA VAL A 30 -17.77 55.84 15.21
C VAL A 30 -19.19 56.39 15.12
N LEU A 31 -20.13 55.73 15.80
CA LEU A 31 -21.47 56.26 16.06
C LEU A 31 -21.41 57.24 17.23
N TYR A 32 -22.10 58.38 17.10
CA TYR A 32 -22.13 59.44 18.11
C TYR A 32 -23.55 59.74 18.56
N GLY A 33 -23.68 60.07 19.85
CA GLY A 33 -24.93 60.55 20.45
C GLY A 33 -25.06 62.07 20.54
N GLN A 34 -24.00 62.83 20.19
CA GLN A 34 -24.09 64.28 20.12
C GLN A 34 -24.93 64.68 18.90
N ASP A 35 -26.02 65.42 19.14
CA ASP A 35 -26.81 65.98 18.05
C ASP A 35 -26.08 67.15 17.39
N ILE A 36 -25.73 66.97 16.12
CA ILE A 36 -25.07 67.97 15.26
C ILE A 36 -26.00 68.44 14.12
N SER A 37 -27.27 68.02 14.12
CA SER A 37 -28.22 68.31 13.03
C SER A 37 -28.56 69.80 12.88
N HIS A 38 -28.30 70.59 13.92
CA HIS A 38 -28.49 72.04 13.96
C HIS A 38 -27.30 72.84 13.38
N LEU A 39 -26.16 72.20 13.15
CA LEU A 39 -24.98 72.86 12.59
C LEU A 39 -25.16 73.14 11.10
N THR A 40 -24.63 74.26 10.62
CA THR A 40 -24.57 74.54 9.19
C THR A 40 -23.55 73.64 8.49
N SER A 41 -23.67 73.48 7.17
CA SER A 41 -22.71 72.69 6.38
C SER A 41 -21.25 73.10 6.61
N ASP A 42 -20.97 74.39 6.81
CA ASP A 42 -19.60 74.87 7.03
C ASP A 42 -19.14 74.60 8.47
N GLN A 43 -20.05 74.66 9.44
CA GLN A 43 -19.76 74.26 10.82
C GLN A 43 -19.48 72.76 10.92
N VAL A 44 -20.21 71.91 10.18
CA VAL A 44 -19.96 70.47 10.13
C VAL A 44 -18.60 70.16 9.50
N LYS A 45 -18.22 70.85 8.42
CA LYS A 45 -16.90 70.66 7.78
C LYS A 45 -15.73 71.09 8.68
N ALA A 46 -15.94 72.10 9.53
CA ALA A 46 -14.92 72.57 10.48
C ALA A 46 -14.73 71.64 11.70
N LEU A 47 -15.55 70.59 11.86
CA LEU A 47 -15.44 69.67 12.99
C LEU A 47 -14.12 68.87 12.93
N THR A 48 -13.43 68.83 14.06
CA THR A 48 -12.25 67.98 14.29
C THR A 48 -12.55 66.80 15.22
N THR A 49 -13.62 66.91 16.03
CA THR A 49 -14.11 65.88 16.95
C THR A 49 -15.64 65.96 17.07
N ILE A 50 -16.27 64.86 17.48
CA ILE A 50 -17.68 64.81 17.87
C ILE A 50 -17.74 64.20 19.28
N GLY A 51 -18.56 64.77 20.16
CA GLY A 51 -18.75 64.31 21.53
C GLY A 51 -19.66 63.09 21.61
N SER A 52 -19.64 62.41 22.77
CA SER A 52 -20.46 61.23 23.06
C SER A 52 -20.27 60.08 22.06
N PRO A 53 -19.06 59.51 21.92
CA PRO A 53 -18.85 58.30 21.13
C PRO A 53 -19.60 57.12 21.76
N LEU A 54 -20.35 56.38 20.94
CA LEU A 54 -21.23 55.30 21.40
C LEU A 54 -20.69 53.92 21.04
N ARG A 55 -20.27 53.73 19.78
CA ARG A 55 -19.69 52.47 19.30
C ARG A 55 -18.69 52.76 18.20
N GLU A 56 -17.53 52.11 18.26
CA GLU A 56 -16.44 52.22 17.29
C GLU A 56 -16.27 50.90 16.55
N VAL A 57 -16.04 50.97 15.24
CA VAL A 57 -15.67 49.82 14.41
C VAL A 57 -14.52 50.18 13.48
N LYS A 58 -13.75 49.17 13.06
CA LYS A 58 -12.74 49.33 12.01
C LYS A 58 -13.43 49.55 10.66
N VAL A 59 -12.78 50.33 9.79
CA VAL A 59 -13.27 50.62 8.44
C VAL A 59 -12.49 49.78 7.43
N GLY A 60 -13.21 49.16 6.49
CA GLY A 60 -12.64 48.52 5.31
C GLY A 60 -12.78 49.38 4.05
N ILE A 61 -12.04 49.04 2.99
CA ILE A 61 -12.28 49.55 1.64
C ILE A 61 -13.06 48.46 0.90
N SER A 62 -14.33 48.70 0.60
CA SER A 62 -15.17 47.73 -0.12
C SER A 62 -14.92 47.76 -1.62
N ASP A 63 -14.55 48.93 -2.16
CA ASP A 63 -14.25 49.11 -3.59
C ASP A 63 -13.34 50.34 -3.80
N LYS A 64 -12.54 50.30 -4.86
CA LYS A 64 -11.71 51.41 -5.34
C LYS A 64 -11.88 51.56 -6.85
N GLN A 65 -12.48 52.66 -7.26
CA GLN A 65 -12.72 52.96 -8.67
C GLN A 65 -11.78 54.04 -9.15
N ASN A 66 -11.00 53.76 -10.19
CA ASN A 66 -10.12 54.74 -10.83
C ASN A 66 -10.72 55.14 -12.18
N THR A 67 -10.81 56.44 -12.43
CA THR A 67 -11.22 57.00 -13.74
C THR A 67 -10.20 58.05 -14.18
N ASP A 68 -10.21 58.41 -15.47
CA ASP A 68 -9.35 59.47 -16.03
C ASP A 68 -9.54 60.84 -15.33
N ARG A 69 -10.61 61.01 -14.54
CA ARG A 69 -10.97 62.23 -13.82
C ARG A 69 -10.74 62.17 -12.31
N GLY A 70 -10.35 61.03 -11.74
CA GLY A 70 -10.15 60.90 -10.30
C GLY A 70 -10.29 59.47 -9.76
N THR A 71 -9.98 59.30 -8.47
CA THR A 71 -10.17 58.04 -7.73
C THR A 71 -11.34 58.18 -6.76
N THR A 72 -12.27 57.22 -6.78
CA THR A 72 -13.31 57.07 -5.77
C THR A 72 -12.98 55.89 -4.88
N VAL A 73 -12.89 56.12 -3.57
CA VAL A 73 -12.72 55.06 -2.56
C VAL A 73 -14.05 54.87 -1.85
N ILE A 74 -14.54 53.63 -1.77
CA ILE A 74 -15.74 53.30 -1.01
C ILE A 74 -15.31 52.65 0.31
N LEU A 75 -15.58 53.37 1.41
CA LEU A 75 -15.35 52.90 2.76
C LEU A 75 -16.58 52.14 3.25
N GLU A 76 -16.36 51.00 3.90
CA GLU A 76 -17.41 50.17 4.49
C GLU A 76 -17.17 50.02 6.00
N ALA A 77 -18.22 50.30 6.78
CA ALA A 77 -18.22 50.17 8.23
C ALA A 77 -19.48 49.44 8.67
N THR A 78 -19.32 48.28 9.31
CA THR A 78 -20.43 47.47 9.79
C THR A 78 -20.49 47.49 11.31
N PHE A 79 -21.54 48.09 11.87
CA PHE A 79 -21.82 48.11 13.30
C PHE A 79 -22.76 46.95 13.64
N GLN A 80 -22.20 45.90 14.24
CA GLN A 80 -22.99 44.76 14.71
C GLN A 80 -23.61 45.04 16.07
N ASN A 81 -24.78 44.47 16.31
CA ASN A 81 -25.46 44.58 17.58
C ASN A 81 -25.02 43.55 18.61
N ASP A 82 -23.86 42.89 18.49
CA ASP A 82 -23.41 41.90 19.47
C ASP A 82 -23.25 42.51 20.88
N ASN A 83 -23.72 41.78 21.88
CA ASN A 83 -23.71 42.15 23.30
C ASN A 83 -24.34 43.51 23.63
N LEU A 84 -25.23 44.01 22.77
CA LEU A 84 -25.96 45.25 22.96
C LEU A 84 -27.24 44.99 23.75
N ALA A 85 -27.23 45.33 25.03
CA ALA A 85 -28.34 45.03 25.94
C ALA A 85 -29.63 45.83 25.67
N ASN A 86 -29.53 47.03 25.08
CA ASN A 86 -30.65 47.92 24.76
C ASN A 86 -30.39 48.62 23.42
N ASP A 87 -31.45 49.03 22.72
CA ASP A 87 -31.32 49.80 21.47
C ASP A 87 -30.38 51.00 21.68
N LEU A 88 -29.44 51.19 20.76
CA LEU A 88 -28.43 52.24 20.83
C LEU A 88 -28.79 53.38 19.87
N PRO A 89 -29.47 54.45 20.34
CA PRO A 89 -29.79 55.59 19.49
C PRO A 89 -28.52 56.38 19.13
N TYR A 90 -28.39 56.79 17.86
CA TYR A 90 -27.27 57.59 17.39
C TYR A 90 -27.75 58.72 16.49
N THR A 91 -27.01 59.83 16.48
CA THR A 91 -27.36 61.07 15.77
C THR A 91 -26.36 61.44 14.69
N ALA A 92 -25.14 60.88 14.74
CA ALA A 92 -24.12 61.10 13.73
C ALA A 92 -23.14 59.93 13.60
N VAL A 93 -22.44 59.90 12.47
CA VAL A 93 -21.36 58.95 12.19
C VAL A 93 -20.13 59.73 11.75
N GLY A 94 -18.98 59.44 12.36
CA GLY A 94 -17.69 60.03 11.99
C GLY A 94 -16.72 58.96 11.48
N PHE A 95 -16.08 59.21 10.34
CA PHE A 95 -15.04 58.38 9.75
C PHE A 95 -13.67 59.00 9.98
N PHE A 96 -12.67 58.16 10.27
CA PHE A 96 -11.31 58.57 10.61
C PHE A 96 -10.28 57.98 9.65
N ALA A 97 -9.20 58.73 9.45
CA ALA A 97 -8.01 58.23 8.78
C ALA A 97 -6.75 58.79 9.42
N GLN A 98 -5.65 58.07 9.26
CA GLN A 98 -4.32 58.44 9.73
C GLN A 98 -3.37 58.66 8.55
N LYS A 99 -2.45 59.60 8.74
CA LYS A 99 -1.28 59.80 7.88
C LYS A 99 -0.04 59.90 8.76
N GLY A 100 0.84 58.91 8.69
CA GLY A 100 1.86 58.71 9.71
C GLY A 100 1.21 58.37 11.06
N ASN A 101 1.52 59.15 12.11
CA ASN A 101 0.96 58.97 13.47
C ASN A 101 -0.19 59.95 13.79
N ASP A 102 -0.69 60.72 12.83
CA ASP A 102 -1.71 61.76 13.02
C ASP A 102 -3.08 61.28 12.49
N GLU A 103 -3.96 60.84 13.38
CA GLU A 103 -5.33 60.38 13.08
C GLU A 103 -6.34 61.54 13.19
N LYS A 104 -7.20 61.72 12.17
CA LYS A 104 -8.19 62.81 12.12
C LYS A 104 -9.56 62.33 11.69
N LEU A 105 -10.58 63.05 12.15
CA LEU A 105 -11.95 62.95 11.64
C LEU A 105 -11.98 63.49 10.20
N ILE A 106 -12.24 62.63 9.23
CA ILE A 106 -12.15 62.97 7.79
C ILE A 106 -13.52 63.18 7.13
N ALA A 107 -14.57 62.57 7.66
CA ALA A 107 -15.92 62.73 7.14
C ALA A 107 -16.96 62.54 8.25
N VAL A 108 -18.08 63.26 8.12
CA VAL A 108 -19.18 63.26 9.07
C VAL A 108 -20.50 63.13 8.33
N ALA A 109 -21.35 62.23 8.79
CA ALA A 109 -22.72 62.08 8.30
C ALA A 109 -23.71 62.20 9.45
N VAL A 110 -24.82 62.91 9.22
CA VAL A 110 -25.89 63.09 10.22
C VAL A 110 -26.91 61.96 10.06
N ALA A 111 -27.31 61.32 11.14
CA ALA A 111 -28.32 60.27 11.09
C ALA A 111 -29.74 60.85 10.92
N ASN A 112 -30.66 60.05 10.37
CA ASN A 112 -32.07 60.43 10.33
C ASN A 112 -32.67 60.42 11.76
N THR A 113 -33.67 61.28 11.99
CA THR A 113 -34.33 61.36 13.30
C THR A 113 -34.86 60.00 13.73
N GLY A 114 -34.46 59.54 14.92
CA GLY A 114 -34.86 58.24 15.47
C GLY A 114 -34.02 57.05 15.00
N ALA A 115 -32.82 57.27 14.45
CA ALA A 115 -31.91 56.17 14.13
C ALA A 115 -31.36 55.47 15.38
N TYR A 116 -31.37 54.14 15.38
CA TYR A 116 -30.82 53.30 16.43
C TYR A 116 -30.23 52.00 15.86
N LEU A 117 -29.32 51.37 16.61
CA LEU A 117 -28.88 50.00 16.40
C LEU A 117 -29.64 49.09 17.37
N THR A 118 -30.37 48.11 16.85
CA THR A 118 -31.29 47.24 17.62
C THR A 118 -30.55 46.39 18.66
N ALA A 119 -31.11 46.18 19.86
CA ALA A 119 -30.55 45.28 20.88
C ALA A 119 -30.37 43.83 20.39
N THR A 120 -29.42 43.10 20.98
CA THR A 120 -29.18 41.67 20.68
C THR A 120 -30.28 40.78 21.25
N SER A 121 -30.47 39.61 20.64
CA SER A 121 -31.19 38.50 21.27
C SER A 121 -30.55 38.12 22.62
N PRO A 122 -31.31 37.57 23.62
CA PRO A 122 -30.82 37.26 24.97
C PRO A 122 -29.61 36.31 25.04
N ASP A 123 -29.33 35.58 23.96
CA ASP A 123 -28.16 34.72 23.81
C ASP A 123 -26.87 35.48 23.47
N GLY A 124 -26.93 36.80 23.29
CA GLY A 124 -25.77 37.67 23.07
C GLY A 124 -25.19 37.60 21.66
N VAL A 125 -25.80 36.84 20.76
CA VAL A 125 -25.36 36.65 19.37
C VAL A 125 -25.94 37.74 18.47
N ALA A 126 -25.09 38.41 17.67
CA ALA A 126 -25.55 39.44 16.74
C ALA A 126 -26.66 38.91 15.81
N THR A 127 -27.83 39.54 15.89
CA THR A 127 -29.01 39.25 15.05
C THR A 127 -29.23 40.30 13.97
N ASP A 128 -28.56 41.46 14.07
CA ASP A 128 -28.73 42.60 13.18
C ASP A 128 -27.42 43.38 13.03
N ALA A 129 -27.29 44.13 11.94
CA ALA A 129 -26.12 44.96 11.68
C ALA A 129 -26.48 46.21 10.87
N LEU A 130 -25.90 47.34 11.26
CA LEU A 130 -25.92 48.56 10.47
C LEU A 130 -24.69 48.59 9.56
N ASP A 131 -24.90 48.43 8.25
CA ASP A 131 -23.86 48.53 7.25
C ASP A 131 -23.88 49.91 6.57
N LEU A 132 -22.74 50.63 6.64
CA LEU A 132 -22.58 51.98 6.11
C LEU A 132 -21.50 52.03 5.05
N LYS A 133 -21.86 52.55 3.87
CA LYS A 133 -20.95 52.76 2.74
C LYS A 133 -20.78 54.24 2.46
N LEU A 134 -19.55 54.73 2.54
CA LEU A 134 -19.19 56.12 2.23
C LEU A 134 -18.29 56.14 1.00
N ALA A 135 -18.82 56.66 -0.12
CA ALA A 135 -18.04 56.91 -1.32
C ALA A 135 -17.37 58.29 -1.25
N ILE A 136 -16.04 58.31 -1.34
CA ILE A 136 -15.22 59.53 -1.32
C ILE A 136 -14.53 59.67 -2.67
N ALA A 137 -14.93 60.68 -3.44
CA ALA A 137 -14.28 61.04 -4.70
C ALA A 137 -13.15 62.05 -4.46
N ILE A 138 -11.94 61.74 -4.96
CA ILE A 138 -10.74 62.57 -4.86
C ILE A 138 -10.34 62.99 -6.29
N GLY A 139 -10.37 64.30 -6.57
CA GLY A 139 -10.01 64.88 -7.87
C GLY A 139 -8.51 65.15 -8.02
N ASP A 140 -7.98 64.92 -9.24
CA ASP A 140 -6.56 64.94 -9.63
C ASP A 140 -5.67 63.86 -8.97
N ALA A 141 -5.84 62.62 -9.47
CA ALA A 141 -5.42 61.36 -8.87
C ALA A 141 -3.96 60.97 -9.17
N THR A 142 -2.99 61.88 -9.07
CA THR A 142 -1.58 61.52 -9.31
C THR A 142 -0.84 61.00 -8.08
N ASN A 143 -1.32 61.17 -6.83
CA ASN A 143 -0.52 60.86 -5.63
C ASN A 143 -1.25 60.26 -4.41
N VAL A 144 -2.38 59.55 -4.54
CA VAL A 144 -3.05 58.90 -3.37
C VAL A 144 -3.08 57.37 -3.50
N THR A 145 -2.16 56.73 -2.79
CA THR A 145 -2.10 55.29 -2.55
C THR A 145 -2.84 54.96 -1.25
N ALA A 146 -4.13 54.61 -1.35
CA ALA A 146 -4.88 54.08 -0.22
C ALA A 146 -4.42 52.63 0.06
N THR A 147 -3.77 52.41 1.21
CA THR A 147 -3.34 51.11 1.69
C THR A 147 -4.11 50.76 2.96
N VAL A 148 -4.72 49.57 2.99
CA VAL A 148 -5.43 49.03 4.17
C VAL A 148 -4.39 48.41 5.11
N ASP A 149 -4.55 48.61 6.42
CA ASP A 149 -3.78 47.88 7.44
C ASP A 149 -3.98 46.36 7.23
N PRO A 150 -2.93 45.58 6.89
CA PRO A 150 -3.05 44.17 6.51
C PRO A 150 -3.50 43.24 7.66
N ALA A 151 -3.76 43.74 8.87
CA ALA A 151 -4.30 42.95 9.97
C ALA A 151 -5.84 42.73 9.94
N GLY A 152 -6.57 43.18 8.90
CA GLY A 152 -8.03 43.40 9.01
C GLY A 152 -9.00 42.65 8.09
N SER A 153 -8.59 41.74 7.19
CA SER A 153 -9.53 41.19 6.17
C SER A 153 -10.21 39.86 6.54
N VAL A 154 -10.37 39.58 7.83
CA VAL A 154 -11.39 38.64 8.33
C VAL A 154 -12.06 39.35 9.49
N THR A 155 -13.30 39.82 9.31
CA THR A 155 -14.01 40.43 10.43
C THR A 155 -14.22 39.36 11.52
N PRO A 156 -14.24 39.72 12.81
CA PRO A 156 -14.62 38.79 13.87
C PRO A 156 -15.94 38.10 13.57
N ALA A 157 -16.85 38.75 12.86
CA ALA A 157 -18.11 38.16 12.39
C ALA A 157 -17.93 37.03 11.37
N THR A 158 -17.05 37.20 10.37
CA THR A 158 -16.76 36.13 9.40
C THR A 158 -16.06 34.95 10.08
N LEU A 159 -15.17 35.23 11.03
CA LEU A 159 -14.50 34.18 11.81
C LEU A 159 -15.47 33.47 12.76
N ASN A 160 -16.30 34.21 13.49
CA ASN A 160 -17.29 33.66 14.41
C ASN A 160 -18.39 32.89 13.66
N GLY A 161 -18.80 33.36 12.48
CA GLY A 161 -19.68 32.64 11.58
C GLY A 161 -19.09 31.31 11.10
N ALA A 162 -17.80 31.29 10.73
CA ALA A 162 -17.10 30.08 10.34
C ALA A 162 -16.95 29.08 11.52
N ILE A 163 -16.63 29.59 12.71
CA ILE A 163 -16.54 28.79 13.95
C ILE A 163 -17.91 28.20 14.32
N ASN A 164 -18.98 29.00 14.24
CA ASN A 164 -20.34 28.55 14.55
C ASN A 164 -20.82 27.51 13.53
N LYS A 165 -20.55 27.70 12.24
CA LYS A 165 -20.86 26.71 11.21
C LYS A 165 -20.08 25.41 11.41
N ALA A 166 -18.79 25.50 11.71
CA ALA A 166 -17.97 24.32 12.00
C ALA A 166 -18.46 23.58 13.25
N THR A 167 -18.85 24.33 14.30
CA THR A 167 -19.42 23.76 15.53
C THR A 167 -20.75 23.06 15.25
N HIS A 168 -21.65 23.69 14.49
CA HIS A 168 -22.93 23.11 14.10
C HIS A 168 -22.76 21.85 13.22
N ASP A 169 -21.91 21.90 12.21
CA ASP A 169 -21.64 20.76 11.32
C ASP A 169 -21.00 19.59 12.10
N LEU A 170 -20.12 19.88 13.07
CA LEU A 170 -19.51 18.87 13.93
C LEU A 170 -20.52 18.27 14.91
N THR A 171 -21.39 19.07 15.51
CA THR A 171 -22.49 18.59 16.38
C THR A 171 -23.45 17.71 15.59
N ALA A 172 -23.86 18.10 14.38
CA ALA A 172 -24.73 17.27 13.53
C ALA A 172 -24.06 15.94 13.10
N GLN A 173 -22.74 15.94 12.85
CA GLN A 173 -21.99 14.70 12.59
C GLN A 173 -21.83 13.80 13.83
N ILE A 174 -21.81 14.39 15.03
CA ILE A 174 -21.79 13.65 16.29
C ILE A 174 -23.18 13.07 16.58
N ASP A 175 -24.25 13.83 16.36
CA ASP A 175 -25.64 13.41 16.57
C ASP A 175 -26.11 12.34 15.56
N THR A 176 -25.44 12.23 14.41
CA THR A 176 -25.67 11.15 13.43
C THR A 176 -24.86 9.88 13.71
N LYS A 177 -23.92 9.90 14.66
CA LYS A 177 -23.30 8.67 15.18
C LYS A 177 -24.17 8.13 16.30
N ALA A 178 -24.49 6.83 16.22
CA ALA A 178 -25.34 6.13 17.18
C ALA A 178 -24.99 6.49 18.63
N ASP A 179 -25.99 6.93 19.40
CA ASP A 179 -25.81 7.24 20.82
C ASP A 179 -25.44 5.96 21.60
N LYS A 180 -24.85 6.12 22.79
CA LYS A 180 -24.44 5.00 23.63
C LYS A 180 -25.59 4.00 23.84
N THR A 181 -26.82 4.49 23.96
CA THR A 181 -28.04 3.67 24.11
C THR A 181 -28.31 2.83 22.87
N THR A 182 -28.22 3.39 21.66
CA THR A 182 -28.41 2.67 20.40
C THR A 182 -27.31 1.63 20.20
N VAL A 183 -26.05 1.97 20.51
CA VAL A 183 -24.93 1.01 20.45
C VAL A 183 -25.12 -0.11 21.48
N GLU A 184 -25.53 0.20 22.70
CA GLU A 184 -25.83 -0.80 23.74
C GLU A 184 -27.03 -1.67 23.36
N GLN A 185 -28.06 -1.13 22.73
CA GLN A 185 -29.22 -1.88 22.21
C GLN A 185 -28.84 -2.78 21.04
N GLU A 186 -28.04 -2.31 20.08
CA GLU A 186 -27.57 -3.15 18.96
C GLU A 186 -26.58 -4.24 19.41
N LEU A 187 -25.70 -3.95 20.38
CA LEU A 187 -24.87 -4.98 21.00
C LEU A 187 -25.72 -5.99 21.79
N ALA A 188 -26.79 -5.56 22.46
CA ALA A 188 -27.70 -6.47 23.16
C ALA A 188 -28.49 -7.39 22.21
N ILE A 189 -28.70 -6.98 20.95
CA ILE A 189 -29.31 -7.81 19.90
C ILE A 189 -28.30 -8.84 19.35
N LYS A 190 -26.98 -8.54 19.37
CA LYS A 190 -25.94 -9.50 19.01
C LYS A 190 -25.60 -10.43 20.17
N ALA A 191 -26.41 -11.50 20.27
CA ALA A 191 -26.20 -12.70 21.09
C ALA A 191 -26.32 -12.49 22.61
N ASN A 192 -27.56 -12.49 23.10
CA ASN A 192 -27.78 -12.85 24.51
C ASN A 192 -27.35 -14.32 24.74
N SER A 193 -26.85 -14.64 25.93
CA SER A 193 -26.41 -15.99 26.28
C SER A 193 -27.49 -17.04 26.03
N THR A 194 -28.76 -16.66 26.21
CA THR A 194 -29.92 -17.52 26.00
C THR A 194 -30.06 -18.05 24.57
N ASP A 195 -29.75 -17.24 23.55
CA ASP A 195 -29.81 -17.63 22.14
C ASP A 195 -28.60 -18.48 21.73
N VAL A 196 -27.43 -18.20 22.32
CA VAL A 196 -26.25 -19.07 22.20
C VAL A 196 -26.52 -20.42 22.83
N ASP A 197 -27.13 -20.45 24.02
CA ASP A 197 -27.51 -21.66 24.74
C ASP A 197 -28.57 -22.46 23.97
N LYS A 198 -29.59 -21.80 23.39
CA LYS A 198 -30.56 -22.45 22.50
C LYS A 198 -29.90 -23.09 21.27
N LYS A 199 -28.96 -22.39 20.61
CA LYS A 199 -28.21 -22.96 19.48
C LYS A 199 -27.24 -24.07 19.91
N LEU A 200 -26.72 -24.03 21.13
CA LEU A 200 -25.91 -25.11 21.68
C LEU A 200 -26.77 -26.36 21.96
N THR A 201 -28.01 -26.18 22.43
CA THR A 201 -28.94 -27.30 22.68
C THR A 201 -29.43 -28.00 21.42
N THR A 202 -29.28 -27.38 20.23
CA THR A 202 -29.63 -28.01 18.94
C THR A 202 -28.44 -28.61 18.19
N LYS A 203 -27.22 -28.51 18.74
CA LYS A 203 -26.05 -29.22 18.17
C LYS A 203 -26.02 -30.67 18.62
N ALA A 204 -25.60 -31.54 17.70
CA ALA A 204 -25.36 -32.95 17.93
C ALA A 204 -24.52 -33.16 19.21
N ASN A 205 -25.09 -33.85 20.19
CA ASN A 205 -24.42 -34.21 21.44
C ASN A 205 -23.83 -35.63 21.34
N SER A 206 -23.23 -36.13 22.41
CA SER A 206 -22.59 -37.46 22.45
C SER A 206 -23.54 -38.65 22.21
N SER A 207 -24.86 -38.43 22.20
CA SER A 207 -25.85 -39.44 21.77
C SER A 207 -26.17 -39.39 20.27
N ASP A 208 -25.84 -38.28 19.59
CA ASP A 208 -26.06 -38.06 18.16
C ASP A 208 -24.86 -38.49 17.28
N VAL A 209 -23.73 -38.83 17.91
CA VAL A 209 -22.50 -39.28 17.24
C VAL A 209 -22.18 -40.71 17.66
N TYR A 210 -21.80 -41.55 16.69
CA TYR A 210 -21.35 -42.90 16.98
C TYR A 210 -20.11 -42.86 17.89
N THR A 211 -20.19 -43.55 19.02
CA THR A 211 -19.06 -43.80 19.90
C THR A 211 -17.99 -44.59 19.14
N LYS A 212 -16.73 -44.44 19.56
CA LYS A 212 -15.62 -45.24 19.03
C LYS A 212 -15.95 -46.74 19.02
N LYS A 213 -16.63 -47.24 20.05
CA LYS A 213 -17.06 -48.62 20.13
C LYS A 213 -18.05 -49.01 19.02
N GLN A 214 -19.04 -48.17 18.71
CA GLN A 214 -19.99 -48.45 17.62
C GLN A 214 -19.29 -48.51 16.26
N ILE A 215 -18.28 -47.66 16.04
CA ILE A 215 -17.45 -47.69 14.84
C ILE A 215 -16.58 -48.97 14.81
N ASP A 216 -15.94 -49.31 15.93
CA ASP A 216 -15.08 -50.49 16.05
C ASP A 216 -15.88 -51.79 15.84
N ASP A 217 -17.10 -51.88 16.37
CA ASP A 217 -18.00 -53.03 16.20
C ASP A 217 -18.47 -53.16 14.74
N ALA A 218 -18.74 -52.02 14.06
CA ALA A 218 -19.09 -52.00 12.64
C ALA A 218 -17.92 -52.44 11.74
N PHE A 219 -16.69 -51.97 12.03
CA PHE A 219 -15.50 -52.42 11.31
C PHE A 219 -15.22 -53.90 11.55
N SER A 220 -15.37 -54.39 12.78
CA SER A 220 -15.21 -55.81 13.08
C SER A 220 -16.20 -56.68 12.31
N SER A 221 -17.46 -56.24 12.17
CA SER A 221 -18.48 -56.95 11.39
C SER A 221 -18.17 -56.97 9.89
N ARG A 222 -17.69 -55.84 9.34
CA ARG A 222 -17.24 -55.76 7.95
C ARG A 222 -16.05 -56.69 7.71
N ASP A 223 -15.07 -56.67 8.59
CA ASP A 223 -13.83 -57.44 8.44
C ASP A 223 -14.11 -58.94 8.56
N ALA A 224 -15.05 -59.36 9.43
CA ALA A 224 -15.54 -60.76 9.47
C ALA A 224 -16.25 -61.18 8.18
N THR A 225 -17.04 -60.28 7.57
CA THR A 225 -17.70 -60.52 6.29
C THR A 225 -16.68 -60.64 5.15
N ILE A 226 -15.67 -59.77 5.13
CA ILE A 226 -14.56 -59.82 4.17
C ILE A 226 -13.78 -61.13 4.36
N ALA A 227 -13.46 -61.51 5.60
CA ALA A 227 -12.75 -62.75 5.88
C ALA A 227 -13.54 -63.99 5.39
N THR A 228 -14.86 -63.98 5.54
CA THR A 228 -15.73 -65.05 5.02
C THR A 228 -15.73 -65.09 3.49
N LYS A 229 -15.78 -63.93 2.81
CA LYS A 229 -15.75 -63.87 1.33
C LYS A 229 -14.35 -64.10 0.73
N ALA A 230 -13.30 -63.78 1.47
CA ALA A 230 -11.90 -64.01 1.11
C ALA A 230 -11.43 -65.42 1.51
N ASP A 231 -12.27 -66.19 2.23
CA ASP A 231 -11.98 -67.57 2.55
C ASP A 231 -11.72 -68.35 1.27
N LYS A 232 -10.62 -69.10 1.28
CA LYS A 232 -10.13 -69.80 0.10
C LYS A 232 -11.19 -70.73 -0.49
N ALA A 233 -12.00 -71.40 0.35
CA ALA A 233 -13.03 -72.30 -0.15
C ALA A 233 -14.15 -71.53 -0.86
N THR A 234 -14.50 -70.33 -0.38
CA THR A 234 -15.51 -69.46 -1.02
C THR A 234 -14.99 -68.90 -2.34
N VAL A 235 -13.74 -68.41 -2.37
CA VAL A 235 -13.11 -67.89 -3.61
C VAL A 235 -12.92 -69.00 -4.64
N ASP A 236 -12.45 -70.18 -4.23
CA ASP A 236 -12.27 -71.33 -5.11
C ASP A 236 -13.63 -71.79 -5.69
N ALA A 237 -14.71 -71.76 -4.90
CA ALA A 237 -16.06 -72.11 -5.35
C ALA A 237 -16.65 -71.11 -6.35
N GLU A 238 -16.27 -69.82 -6.29
CA GLU A 238 -16.65 -68.83 -7.30
C GLU A 238 -15.77 -68.92 -8.56
N ILE A 239 -14.46 -69.13 -8.41
CA ILE A 239 -13.53 -69.31 -9.53
C ILE A 239 -13.88 -70.56 -10.34
N SER A 240 -14.34 -71.65 -9.69
CA SER A 240 -14.75 -72.87 -10.39
C SER A 240 -15.99 -72.70 -11.27
N LYS A 241 -16.71 -71.57 -11.16
CA LYS A 241 -17.86 -71.23 -12.01
C LYS A 241 -17.45 -70.53 -13.31
N ILE A 242 -16.17 -70.17 -13.47
CA ILE A 242 -15.66 -69.45 -14.65
C ILE A 242 -15.06 -70.47 -15.63
N ASP A 243 -15.56 -70.46 -16.87
CA ASP A 243 -15.00 -71.27 -17.97
C ASP A 243 -13.84 -70.51 -18.66
N PHE A 244 -12.60 -70.98 -18.45
CA PHE A 244 -11.38 -70.38 -19.00
C PHE A 244 -10.94 -70.95 -20.37
N THR A 245 -11.74 -71.83 -20.98
CA THR A 245 -11.41 -72.45 -22.28
C THR A 245 -11.06 -71.49 -23.44
N PRO A 246 -11.48 -70.20 -23.50
CA PRO A 246 -11.13 -69.32 -24.61
C PRO A 246 -9.69 -68.73 -24.62
N TYR A 247 -8.92 -68.82 -23.52
CA TYR A 247 -7.71 -67.98 -23.33
C TYR A 247 -6.36 -68.72 -23.32
N ALA A 248 -6.31 -70.02 -23.64
CA ALA A 248 -5.06 -70.77 -23.66
C ALA A 248 -4.32 -70.70 -25.02
N LYS A 249 -3.49 -69.67 -25.24
CA LYS A 249 -2.46 -69.64 -26.31
C LYS A 249 -1.06 -69.36 -25.73
N THR A 250 -0.50 -70.34 -25.03
CA THR A 250 0.85 -70.30 -24.42
C THR A 250 2.00 -70.55 -25.38
N ALA A 251 1.74 -70.88 -26.66
CA ALA A 251 2.77 -71.21 -27.63
C ALA A 251 3.45 -69.97 -28.27
N ASP A 252 2.72 -68.86 -28.42
CA ASP A 252 3.22 -67.69 -29.18
C ASP A 252 4.20 -66.84 -28.34
N VAL A 253 3.95 -66.67 -27.03
CA VAL A 253 4.79 -65.86 -26.13
C VAL A 253 6.20 -66.45 -25.94
N ASN A 254 6.30 -67.78 -25.84
CA ASN A 254 7.59 -68.46 -25.65
C ASN A 254 8.51 -68.34 -26.87
N LYS A 255 7.95 -68.11 -28.06
CA LYS A 255 8.72 -67.95 -29.31
C LYS A 255 9.40 -66.58 -29.40
N GLU A 256 8.73 -65.51 -28.95
CA GLU A 256 9.30 -64.16 -28.95
C GLU A 256 10.44 -64.02 -27.93
N ILE A 257 10.28 -64.57 -26.72
CA ILE A 257 11.30 -64.54 -25.66
C ILE A 257 12.62 -65.18 -26.12
N LYS A 258 12.54 -66.32 -26.82
CA LYS A 258 13.72 -67.00 -27.35
C LYS A 258 14.43 -66.16 -28.40
N THR A 259 13.67 -65.48 -29.26
CA THR A 259 14.22 -64.65 -30.34
C THR A 259 15.01 -63.45 -29.81
N VAL A 260 14.53 -62.81 -28.75
CA VAL A 260 15.24 -61.70 -28.08
C VAL A 260 16.51 -62.18 -27.39
N THR A 261 16.47 -63.35 -26.77
CA THR A 261 17.61 -63.96 -26.06
C THR A 261 18.76 -64.31 -27.02
N ASP A 262 18.43 -64.89 -28.18
CA ASP A 262 19.44 -65.29 -29.18
C ASP A 262 20.11 -64.06 -29.84
N LEU A 263 19.38 -62.95 -30.00
CA LEU A 263 19.89 -61.69 -30.56
C LEU A 263 20.83 -60.95 -29.59
N ALA A 264 20.54 -60.99 -28.29
CA ALA A 264 21.40 -60.41 -27.26
C ALA A 264 22.75 -61.13 -27.19
N ASN A 265 22.74 -62.47 -27.30
CA ASN A 265 23.95 -63.28 -27.26
C ASN A 265 24.85 -63.15 -28.49
N THR A 266 24.35 -62.62 -29.62
CA THR A 266 25.15 -62.39 -30.85
C THR A 266 25.80 -61.00 -30.91
N LYS A 267 25.43 -60.08 -30.00
CA LYS A 267 25.86 -58.67 -30.03
C LYS A 267 26.96 -58.32 -29.02
N VAL A 268 27.34 -59.22 -28.13
CA VAL A 268 28.35 -58.99 -27.09
C VAL A 268 29.54 -59.93 -27.31
N ASP A 269 30.72 -59.38 -27.57
CA ASP A 269 31.97 -60.14 -27.68
C ASP A 269 32.35 -60.73 -26.30
N ALA A 270 32.53 -62.05 -26.25
CA ALA A 270 32.81 -62.82 -25.04
C ALA A 270 34.14 -62.47 -24.35
N THR A 271 34.96 -61.60 -24.94
CA THR A 271 36.22 -61.16 -24.34
C THR A 271 36.08 -60.10 -23.24
N TYR A 272 34.98 -59.32 -23.23
CA TYR A 272 34.77 -58.19 -22.32
C TYR A 272 33.86 -58.46 -21.12
N SER A 273 33.36 -59.69 -20.95
CA SER A 273 32.54 -60.07 -19.80
C SER A 273 32.82 -61.50 -19.35
N TYR A 274 32.68 -61.77 -18.05
CA TYR A 274 32.70 -63.15 -17.56
C TYR A 274 31.38 -63.84 -17.94
N SER A 275 31.43 -65.10 -18.37
CA SER A 275 30.20 -65.88 -18.51
C SER A 275 29.49 -66.00 -17.16
N LYS A 276 28.18 -66.20 -17.16
CA LYS A 276 27.42 -66.31 -15.90
C LYS A 276 28.00 -67.36 -14.94
N ALA A 277 28.44 -68.51 -15.47
CA ALA A 277 29.06 -69.56 -14.66
C ALA A 277 30.41 -69.14 -14.05
N GLU A 278 31.22 -68.37 -14.77
CA GLU A 278 32.51 -67.85 -14.28
C GLU A 278 32.32 -66.74 -13.25
N LEU A 279 31.35 -65.86 -13.48
CA LEU A 279 30.99 -64.79 -12.55
C LEU A 279 30.47 -65.37 -11.24
N ASP A 280 29.55 -66.34 -11.32
CA ASP A 280 28.98 -67.01 -10.14
C ASP A 280 30.09 -67.73 -9.35
N LYS A 281 31.04 -68.38 -10.03
CA LYS A 281 32.20 -69.03 -9.38
C LYS A 281 33.15 -68.04 -8.71
N LYS A 282 33.42 -66.89 -9.34
CA LYS A 282 34.29 -65.86 -8.77
C LYS A 282 33.62 -65.14 -7.59
N LEU A 283 32.32 -64.88 -7.67
CA LEU A 283 31.56 -64.26 -6.58
C LEU A 283 31.45 -65.20 -5.37
N LEU A 284 31.29 -66.51 -5.61
CA LEU A 284 31.27 -67.52 -4.54
C LEU A 284 32.64 -67.68 -3.84
N ALA A 285 33.74 -67.32 -4.51
CA ALA A 285 35.09 -67.40 -3.96
C ALA A 285 35.48 -66.16 -3.13
N LEU A 286 34.64 -65.12 -3.07
CA LEU A 286 34.86 -63.95 -2.23
C LEU A 286 34.60 -64.31 -0.77
N SER A 287 35.56 -63.97 0.10
CA SER A 287 35.40 -64.12 1.54
C SER A 287 34.93 -62.82 2.15
N THR A 288 33.97 -62.89 3.07
CA THR A 288 33.54 -61.74 3.87
C THR A 288 34.21 -61.76 5.24
N ASP A 289 34.44 -60.58 5.82
CA ASP A 289 34.83 -60.45 7.21
C ASP A 289 33.66 -60.81 8.16
N THR A 290 33.91 -60.79 9.47
CA THR A 290 32.90 -61.11 10.50
C THR A 290 31.70 -60.15 10.52
N SER A 291 31.74 -59.06 9.76
CA SER A 291 30.64 -58.10 9.59
C SER A 291 29.91 -58.28 8.26
N GLY A 292 30.30 -59.27 7.45
CA GLY A 292 29.70 -59.57 6.15
C GLY A 292 30.24 -58.73 4.99
N LYS A 293 31.34 -57.98 5.15
CA LYS A 293 31.92 -57.15 4.07
C LYS A 293 33.01 -57.91 3.33
N VAL A 294 32.95 -57.88 2.00
CA VAL A 294 33.99 -58.45 1.13
C VAL A 294 35.22 -57.55 1.16
N ASP A 295 36.41 -58.13 1.23
CA ASP A 295 37.69 -57.41 1.16
C ASP A 295 37.80 -56.64 -0.17
N ALA A 296 38.04 -55.34 -0.10
CA ALA A 296 38.15 -54.46 -1.27
C ALA A 296 39.24 -54.92 -2.25
N ASN A 297 40.33 -55.52 -1.76
CA ASN A 297 41.41 -56.03 -2.61
C ASN A 297 40.95 -57.21 -3.47
N GLN A 298 40.03 -58.06 -2.96
CA GLN A 298 39.47 -59.17 -3.74
C GLN A 298 38.60 -58.65 -4.89
N VAL A 299 37.86 -57.56 -4.66
CA VAL A 299 37.05 -56.90 -5.69
C VAL A 299 37.93 -56.21 -6.73
N VAL A 300 39.00 -55.55 -6.31
CA VAL A 300 39.98 -54.91 -7.21
C VAL A 300 40.65 -55.91 -8.14
N THR A 301 41.08 -57.08 -7.63
CA THR A 301 41.67 -58.14 -8.47
C THR A 301 40.68 -58.72 -9.51
N MET A 302 39.38 -58.74 -9.22
CA MET A 302 38.37 -59.17 -10.20
C MET A 302 38.19 -58.19 -11.36
N ILE A 303 38.41 -56.89 -11.09
CA ILE A 303 38.25 -55.79 -12.05
C ILE A 303 39.51 -55.63 -12.93
N GLU A 304 40.71 -55.74 -12.35
CA GLU A 304 41.97 -55.56 -13.08
C GLU A 304 42.23 -56.63 -14.16
N GLY A 305 41.71 -57.85 -14.00
CA GLY A 305 41.92 -58.95 -14.95
C GLY A 305 41.24 -58.79 -16.32
N LYS A 306 40.41 -57.76 -16.53
CA LYS A 306 39.68 -57.50 -17.79
C LYS A 306 39.65 -56.02 -18.21
N ALA A 307 40.31 -55.12 -17.48
CA ALA A 307 40.36 -53.71 -17.82
C ALA A 307 41.54 -53.42 -18.78
N ASP A 308 41.25 -52.85 -19.95
CA ASP A 308 42.29 -52.35 -20.88
C ASP A 308 42.82 -50.99 -20.38
N LYS A 309 44.14 -50.90 -20.14
CA LYS A 309 44.82 -49.71 -19.59
C LYS A 309 45.73 -49.01 -20.62
N THR A 310 45.71 -49.49 -21.86
CA THR A 310 46.67 -49.10 -22.90
C THR A 310 46.65 -47.60 -23.23
N ASP A 311 45.48 -46.96 -23.18
CA ASP A 311 45.35 -45.54 -23.49
C ASP A 311 45.96 -44.63 -22.40
N LEU A 312 45.86 -45.03 -21.13
CA LEU A 312 46.39 -44.27 -20.00
C LEU A 312 47.93 -44.30 -19.97
N ASP A 313 48.52 -45.44 -20.32
CA ASP A 313 49.98 -45.61 -20.36
C ASP A 313 50.62 -44.76 -21.50
N ASN A 314 49.90 -44.57 -22.60
CA ASN A 314 50.36 -43.72 -23.71
C ASN A 314 50.41 -42.22 -23.34
N GLU A 315 49.45 -41.71 -22.57
CA GLU A 315 49.46 -40.32 -22.08
C GLU A 315 50.60 -40.05 -21.08
N ILE A 316 50.87 -41.01 -20.18
CA ILE A 316 51.95 -40.90 -19.18
C ILE A 316 53.33 -40.84 -19.87
N LYS A 317 53.51 -41.60 -20.95
CA LYS A 317 54.76 -41.59 -21.73
C LYS A 317 55.00 -40.25 -22.42
N ALA A 318 53.95 -39.62 -22.97
CA ALA A 318 54.06 -38.32 -23.66
C ALA A 318 54.51 -37.18 -22.72
N VAL A 319 54.03 -37.18 -21.46
CA VAL A 319 54.42 -36.18 -20.45
C VAL A 319 55.89 -36.39 -20.00
N THR A 320 56.31 -37.64 -19.90
CA THR A 320 57.68 -38.01 -19.48
C THR A 320 58.74 -37.59 -20.52
N ASP A 321 58.43 -37.76 -21.81
CA ASP A 321 59.35 -37.41 -22.91
C ASP A 321 59.53 -35.87 -23.06
N LEU A 322 58.51 -35.08 -22.73
CA LEU A 322 58.58 -33.61 -22.77
C LEU A 322 59.44 -33.02 -21.64
N ALA A 323 59.41 -33.62 -20.44
CA ALA A 323 60.21 -33.18 -19.30
C ALA A 323 61.72 -33.39 -19.53
N ASN A 324 62.10 -34.47 -20.21
CA ASN A 324 63.50 -34.79 -20.48
C ASN A 324 64.15 -33.92 -21.58
N THR A 325 63.35 -33.24 -22.42
CA THR A 325 63.86 -32.42 -23.53
C THR A 325 64.22 -30.98 -23.10
N LYS A 326 63.72 -30.50 -21.94
CA LYS A 326 63.98 -29.13 -21.44
C LYS A 326 65.13 -28.98 -20.43
N ALA A 327 65.78 -30.07 -20.04
CA ALA A 327 66.83 -30.07 -19.01
C ALA A 327 68.20 -30.54 -19.56
N ASN A 328 68.75 -29.86 -20.58
CA ASN A 328 70.10 -30.13 -21.08
C ASN A 328 71.01 -28.91 -20.88
N THR A 329 71.79 -28.94 -19.80
CA THR A 329 72.70 -27.90 -19.27
C THR A 329 73.89 -27.56 -20.19
N VAL A 330 74.04 -28.25 -21.31
CA VAL A 330 75.17 -28.10 -22.24
C VAL A 330 75.03 -26.89 -23.19
N ASP A 331 73.81 -26.42 -23.47
CA ASP A 331 73.56 -25.27 -24.37
C ASP A 331 73.83 -23.90 -23.71
N VAL A 332 73.72 -23.83 -22.38
CA VAL A 332 73.91 -22.58 -21.62
C VAL A 332 75.41 -22.26 -21.48
N ASP A 333 76.25 -23.26 -21.21
CA ASP A 333 77.69 -23.08 -21.04
C ASP A 333 78.42 -22.70 -22.35
N SER A 334 77.93 -23.17 -23.50
CA SER A 334 78.50 -22.81 -24.81
C SER A 334 78.27 -21.34 -25.20
N LYS A 335 77.17 -20.73 -24.76
CA LYS A 335 76.84 -19.33 -25.07
C LYS A 335 77.66 -18.33 -24.24
N ILE A 336 78.00 -18.68 -23.00
CA ILE A 336 78.82 -17.84 -22.12
C ILE A 336 80.27 -17.78 -22.62
N LYS A 337 80.82 -18.91 -23.08
CA LYS A 337 82.19 -18.97 -23.61
C LYS A 337 82.38 -18.09 -24.87
N THR A 338 81.36 -18.03 -25.73
CA THR A 338 81.41 -17.27 -26.99
C THR A 338 81.43 -15.74 -26.79
N VAL A 339 80.87 -15.24 -25.68
CA VAL A 339 80.88 -13.80 -25.36
C VAL A 339 82.23 -13.36 -24.76
N THR A 340 82.88 -14.21 -23.99
CA THR A 340 84.21 -13.94 -23.42
C THR A 340 85.31 -13.91 -24.48
N ASP A 341 85.21 -14.76 -25.50
CA ASP A 341 86.21 -14.83 -26.58
C ASP A 341 86.07 -13.65 -27.58
N LEU A 342 84.90 -13.01 -27.68
CA LEU A 342 84.66 -11.86 -28.58
C LEU A 342 85.16 -10.51 -28.02
N ALA A 343 85.34 -10.41 -26.69
CA ALA A 343 85.85 -9.20 -26.04
C ALA A 343 87.38 -9.03 -26.19
N ASN A 344 88.12 -10.10 -26.51
CA ASN A 344 89.57 -10.12 -26.52
C ASN A 344 90.24 -9.91 -27.90
N THR A 345 89.46 -9.61 -28.97
CA THR A 345 90.00 -9.51 -30.35
C THR A 345 89.72 -8.18 -31.08
N LYS A 346 89.70 -7.02 -30.38
CA LYS A 346 89.49 -5.70 -31.02
C LYS A 346 90.47 -4.57 -30.63
N ALA A 347 91.77 -4.85 -30.59
CA ALA A 347 92.79 -3.82 -30.72
C ALA A 347 94.08 -4.37 -31.37
N ASN A 348 94.31 -4.02 -32.63
CA ASN A 348 95.55 -4.26 -33.37
C ASN A 348 96.44 -3.01 -33.27
N SER A 349 97.72 -3.21 -32.95
CA SER A 349 98.73 -2.19 -32.63
C SER A 349 99.24 -1.37 -33.84
N SER A 350 98.40 -1.16 -34.86
CA SER A 350 98.71 -0.32 -36.04
C SER A 350 98.02 1.05 -36.04
N ASP A 351 97.09 1.31 -35.12
CA ASP A 351 96.22 2.51 -35.17
C ASP A 351 96.41 3.48 -33.99
N VAL A 352 97.54 3.39 -33.27
CA VAL A 352 97.83 4.22 -32.09
C VAL A 352 99.19 4.91 -32.25
N TYR A 353 99.18 6.24 -32.36
CA TYR A 353 100.40 7.05 -32.27
C TYR A 353 101.07 6.84 -30.90
N THR A 354 102.38 6.65 -30.89
CA THR A 354 103.15 6.61 -29.64
C THR A 354 103.13 7.99 -28.98
N LYS A 355 103.29 8.03 -27.65
CA LYS A 355 103.32 9.29 -26.88
C LYS A 355 104.28 10.33 -27.48
N THR A 356 105.44 9.88 -27.97
CA THR A 356 106.43 10.75 -28.62
C THR A 356 105.91 11.35 -29.93
N GLU A 357 105.14 10.60 -30.72
CA GLU A 357 104.55 11.09 -31.97
C GLU A 357 103.40 12.07 -31.72
N THR A 358 102.58 11.82 -30.69
CA THR A 358 101.54 12.75 -30.23
C THR A 358 102.14 14.05 -29.71
N ASP A 359 103.16 13.97 -28.85
CA ASP A 359 103.83 15.15 -28.28
C ASP A 359 104.53 15.99 -29.37
N ASN A 360 105.08 15.36 -30.41
CA ASN A 360 105.69 16.06 -31.55
C ASN A 360 104.69 16.80 -32.45
N GLN A 361 103.43 16.34 -32.53
CA GLN A 361 102.37 17.06 -33.24
C GLN A 361 101.84 18.24 -32.41
N ILE A 362 101.74 18.08 -31.09
CA ILE A 362 101.28 19.14 -30.17
C ILE A 362 102.31 20.28 -30.07
N ASN A 363 103.61 19.97 -30.02
CA ASN A 363 104.68 20.98 -29.92
C ASN A 363 104.86 21.86 -31.17
N LYS A 364 104.18 21.55 -32.29
CA LYS A 364 104.13 22.44 -33.48
C LYS A 364 103.21 23.65 -33.29
N PHE A 365 102.32 23.63 -32.28
CA PHE A 365 101.47 24.77 -31.94
C PHE A 365 102.16 25.66 -30.89
N ASP A 366 102.78 26.75 -31.35
CA ASP A 366 103.30 27.80 -30.47
C ASP A 366 102.16 28.70 -29.96
N LEU A 367 101.56 28.31 -28.84
CA LEU A 367 100.48 29.07 -28.20
C LEU A 367 100.94 30.40 -27.58
N SER A 368 102.25 30.68 -27.51
CA SER A 368 102.74 32.00 -27.06
C SER A 368 102.41 33.13 -28.05
N LYS A 369 102.03 32.78 -29.27
CA LYS A 369 101.53 33.72 -30.29
C LYS A 369 100.03 34.02 -30.15
N VAL A 370 99.31 33.31 -29.29
CA VAL A 370 97.89 33.57 -29.01
C VAL A 370 97.80 34.78 -28.09
N LYS A 371 97.21 35.86 -28.60
CA LYS A 371 96.98 37.11 -27.87
C LYS A 371 95.50 37.33 -27.62
N PHE A 372 95.15 37.74 -26.41
CA PHE A 372 93.78 38.06 -26.01
C PHE A 372 93.64 39.57 -25.89
N ARG A 373 92.82 40.18 -26.74
CA ARG A 373 92.54 41.63 -26.73
C ARG A 373 91.17 41.86 -26.08
N LYS A 374 91.08 42.75 -25.09
CA LYS A 374 89.82 43.12 -24.43
C LYS A 374 89.73 44.63 -24.26
N GLN A 375 88.54 45.16 -24.53
CA GLN A 375 88.17 46.53 -24.20
C GLN A 375 87.43 46.54 -22.86
N PHE A 376 87.85 47.42 -21.96
CA PHE A 376 87.25 47.60 -20.63
C PHE A 376 87.32 49.06 -20.22
N LEU A 377 86.69 49.43 -19.11
CA LEU A 377 86.73 50.80 -18.58
C LEU A 377 87.82 50.90 -17.51
N ASN A 378 88.64 51.95 -17.53
CA ASN A 378 89.57 52.22 -16.42
C ASN A 378 88.86 52.89 -15.23
N GLY A 379 89.63 53.24 -14.19
CA GLY A 379 89.11 53.87 -12.97
C GLY A 379 88.40 55.22 -13.15
N ASP A 380 88.59 55.86 -14.31
CA ASP A 380 87.99 57.14 -14.66
C ASP A 380 86.77 56.98 -15.60
N GLY A 381 86.44 55.74 -15.99
CA GLY A 381 85.31 55.43 -16.87
C GLY A 381 85.63 55.54 -18.37
N ASP A 382 86.89 55.69 -18.75
CA ASP A 382 87.33 55.74 -20.14
C ASP A 382 87.49 54.34 -20.74
N LYS A 383 87.16 54.17 -22.02
CA LYS A 383 87.39 52.91 -22.76
C LYS A 383 88.87 52.71 -23.02
N VAL A 384 89.44 51.69 -22.40
CA VAL A 384 90.82 51.25 -22.59
C VAL A 384 90.84 49.91 -23.31
N ASP A 385 91.78 49.76 -24.25
CA ASP A 385 91.97 48.56 -25.05
C ASP A 385 93.36 48.00 -24.77
N LYS A 386 93.45 46.77 -24.26
CA LYS A 386 94.70 46.13 -23.89
C LYS A 386 94.74 44.70 -24.41
N THR A 387 95.96 44.24 -24.69
CA THR A 387 96.23 42.89 -25.21
C THR A 387 97.17 42.16 -24.27
N TRP A 388 96.78 40.99 -23.80
CA TRP A 388 97.60 40.12 -22.96
C TRP A 388 98.05 38.89 -23.76
N SER A 389 99.24 38.40 -23.43
CA SER A 389 99.79 37.17 -24.03
C SER A 389 99.68 36.05 -23.02
N ALA A 390 99.39 34.83 -23.48
CA ALA A 390 99.34 33.67 -22.61
C ALA A 390 100.75 33.31 -22.12
N THR A 391 100.92 33.18 -20.80
CA THR A 391 102.19 32.77 -20.18
C THR A 391 102.14 31.28 -19.89
N LYS A 392 103.16 30.52 -20.32
CA LYS A 392 103.24 29.08 -20.04
C LYS A 392 103.72 28.85 -18.61
N ASN A 393 103.01 28.01 -17.87
CA ASN A 393 103.39 27.56 -16.54
C ASN A 393 104.29 26.32 -16.62
N ASP A 394 105.00 26.03 -15.52
CA ASP A 394 105.93 24.90 -15.43
C ASP A 394 105.25 23.53 -15.60
N ASP A 395 103.95 23.44 -15.34
CA ASP A 395 103.12 22.23 -15.53
C ASP A 395 102.62 22.03 -16.97
N GLY A 396 102.99 22.93 -17.88
CA GLY A 396 102.62 22.88 -19.29
C GLY A 396 101.31 23.58 -19.65
N THR A 397 100.56 24.10 -18.66
CA THR A 397 99.36 24.92 -18.88
C THR A 397 99.72 26.37 -19.27
N TYR A 398 98.74 27.15 -19.73
CA TYR A 398 98.92 28.58 -20.02
C TYR A 398 97.90 29.42 -19.26
N THR A 399 98.33 30.52 -18.66
CA THR A 399 97.48 31.46 -17.90
C THR A 399 97.50 32.86 -18.51
N ILE A 400 96.38 33.56 -18.37
CA ILE A 400 96.20 34.98 -18.72
C ILE A 400 95.56 35.63 -17.48
N ASP A 401 96.31 36.46 -16.74
CA ASP A 401 95.80 37.17 -15.57
C ASP A 401 95.15 38.49 -16.01
N LEU A 402 93.88 38.66 -15.67
CA LEU A 402 93.06 39.83 -16.00
C LEU A 402 92.55 40.57 -14.75
N PHE A 403 92.73 40.01 -13.55
CA PHE A 403 91.98 40.41 -12.36
C PHE A 403 92.39 41.79 -11.82
N ASN A 404 93.69 42.11 -11.86
CA ASN A 404 94.20 43.38 -11.36
C ASN A 404 94.11 44.53 -12.38
N ASP A 405 93.91 44.21 -13.66
CA ASP A 405 93.86 45.21 -14.74
C ASP A 405 92.41 45.63 -15.08
N ASP A 406 91.40 44.80 -14.80
CA ASP A 406 89.99 45.08 -15.12
C ASP A 406 89.25 45.76 -13.94
N TRP A 407 89.21 47.10 -13.96
CA TRP A 407 88.56 47.91 -12.92
C TRP A 407 87.10 47.54 -12.66
N THR A 408 86.37 47.10 -13.70
CA THR A 408 84.95 46.69 -13.58
C THR A 408 84.76 45.42 -12.74
N ALA A 409 85.70 44.47 -12.81
CA ALA A 409 85.64 43.24 -12.02
C ALA A 409 85.97 43.50 -10.54
N SER A 410 86.92 44.38 -10.25
CA SER A 410 87.31 44.77 -8.89
C SER A 410 86.20 45.56 -8.17
N LYS A 411 85.54 46.51 -8.85
CA LYS A 411 84.45 47.30 -8.25
C LYS A 411 83.18 46.49 -7.99
N LEU A 412 82.86 45.48 -8.80
CA LEU A 412 81.70 44.62 -8.57
C LEU A 412 81.85 43.80 -7.28
N PHE A 413 83.07 43.38 -6.95
CA PHE A 413 83.39 42.70 -5.69
C PHE A 413 83.17 43.63 -4.48
N ASP A 414 83.62 44.89 -4.57
CA ASP A 414 83.41 45.89 -3.52
C ASP A 414 81.92 46.24 -3.31
N VAL A 415 81.15 46.40 -4.39
CA VAL A 415 79.71 46.73 -4.32
C VAL A 415 78.92 45.58 -3.69
N ILE A 416 79.26 44.33 -4.00
CA ILE A 416 78.65 43.15 -3.38
C ILE A 416 78.95 43.10 -1.88
N SER A 417 80.13 43.56 -1.44
CA SER A 417 80.49 43.61 -0.02
C SER A 417 79.77 44.71 0.78
N GLN A 418 79.18 45.72 0.11
CA GLN A 418 78.48 46.85 0.74
C GLN A 418 76.95 46.68 0.86
N LEU A 419 76.38 45.61 0.33
CA LEU A 419 74.94 45.35 0.36
C LEU A 419 74.31 44.99 1.73
N PRO A 420 75.03 44.51 2.77
CA PRO A 420 74.38 44.14 4.04
C PRO A 420 73.77 45.31 4.84
N ASP A 421 74.26 46.54 4.68
CA ASP A 421 73.99 47.63 5.63
C ASP A 421 73.14 48.80 5.11
N LYS A 422 72.60 48.74 3.89
CA LYS A 422 71.89 49.88 3.26
C LYS A 422 70.37 49.75 3.08
N ALA A 423 69.73 48.71 3.61
CA ALA A 423 68.27 48.62 3.61
C ALA A 423 67.68 49.33 4.85
N ASP A 424 66.81 50.32 4.61
CA ASP A 424 66.09 51.10 5.61
C ASP A 424 65.19 50.20 6.48
N LYS A 425 65.57 50.03 7.76
CA LYS A 425 64.95 49.12 8.75
C LYS A 425 63.56 49.54 9.22
N SER A 426 63.03 50.68 8.77
CA SER A 426 61.72 51.18 9.21
C SER A 426 60.53 50.56 8.46
N ASN A 427 60.75 49.95 7.28
CA ASN A 427 59.69 49.37 6.43
C ASN A 427 59.97 47.93 5.96
N THR A 428 60.95 47.24 6.56
CA THR A 428 61.27 45.85 6.22
C THR A 428 61.14 44.96 7.44
N TYR A 429 60.16 44.04 7.40
CA TYR A 429 60.03 42.98 8.40
C TYR A 429 61.35 42.20 8.44
N THR A 430 61.92 42.05 9.63
CA THR A 430 63.08 41.19 9.80
C THR A 430 62.69 39.74 9.55
N LYS A 431 63.66 38.88 9.22
CA LYS A 431 63.41 37.44 9.10
C LYS A 431 62.68 36.88 10.34
N THR A 432 63.04 37.37 11.52
CA THR A 432 62.42 37.01 12.80
C THR A 432 60.95 37.42 12.86
N ASP A 433 60.58 38.62 12.37
CA ASP A 433 59.19 39.08 12.36
C ASP A 433 58.31 38.23 11.44
N VAL A 434 58.84 37.87 10.26
CA VAL A 434 58.17 36.97 9.32
C VAL A 434 58.03 35.58 9.92
N ASP A 435 59.09 35.03 10.52
CA ASP A 435 59.08 33.70 11.13
C ASP A 435 58.07 33.65 12.30
N ASN A 436 57.98 34.70 13.12
CA ASN A 436 56.99 34.80 14.21
C ASN A 436 55.55 34.85 13.68
N LYS A 437 55.25 35.69 12.69
CA LYS A 437 53.94 35.76 12.05
C LYS A 437 53.53 34.44 11.40
N VAL A 438 54.48 33.75 10.76
CA VAL A 438 54.27 32.43 10.16
C VAL A 438 53.96 31.40 11.25
N ASN A 439 54.69 31.41 12.37
CA ASN A 439 54.46 30.49 13.49
C ASN A 439 53.12 30.73 14.19
N GLU A 440 52.70 31.99 14.36
CA GLU A 440 51.37 32.35 14.87
C GLU A 440 50.26 31.85 13.95
N ALA A 441 50.39 32.07 12.63
CA ALA A 441 49.45 31.59 11.64
C ALA A 441 49.39 30.05 11.60
N LYS A 442 50.55 29.38 11.72
CA LYS A 442 50.66 27.91 11.75
C LYS A 442 49.99 27.34 13.00
N SER A 443 50.18 27.96 14.15
CA SER A 443 49.56 27.56 15.42
C SER A 443 48.03 27.75 15.39
N SER A 444 47.57 28.87 14.84
CA SER A 444 46.14 29.16 14.67
C SER A 444 45.48 28.17 13.71
N ALA A 445 46.12 27.89 12.57
CA ALA A 445 45.65 26.88 11.61
C ALA A 445 45.61 25.48 12.23
N GLN A 446 46.62 25.11 13.03
CA GLN A 446 46.64 23.83 13.74
C GLN A 446 45.51 23.73 14.77
N SER A 447 45.21 24.80 15.51
CA SER A 447 44.11 24.83 16.47
C SER A 447 42.75 24.64 15.79
N ILE A 448 42.52 25.35 14.68
CA ILE A 448 41.29 25.20 13.88
C ILE A 448 41.20 23.80 13.29
N ALA A 449 42.30 23.26 12.74
CA ALA A 449 42.33 21.90 12.22
C ALA A 449 41.99 20.86 13.30
N ASN A 450 42.53 21.02 14.51
CA ASN A 450 42.22 20.12 15.64
C ASN A 450 40.75 20.21 16.05
N GLN A 451 40.17 21.42 16.08
CA GLN A 451 38.74 21.61 16.38
C GLN A 451 37.85 20.95 15.31
N ILE A 452 38.11 21.24 14.03
CA ILE A 452 37.39 20.61 12.91
C ILE A 452 37.54 19.09 12.95
N TRP A 453 38.73 18.57 13.27
CA TRP A 453 38.95 17.13 13.35
C TRP A 453 38.18 16.50 14.51
N GLY A 454 38.05 17.20 15.64
CA GLY A 454 37.18 16.79 16.76
C GLY A 454 35.70 16.72 16.36
N GLU A 455 35.19 17.77 15.71
CA GLU A 455 33.80 17.86 15.22
C GLU A 455 33.53 16.81 14.13
N VAL A 456 34.43 16.64 13.16
CA VAL A 456 34.33 15.62 12.11
C VAL A 456 34.42 14.21 12.71
N ASN A 457 35.24 13.97 13.72
CA ASN A 457 35.29 12.67 14.39
C ASN A 457 34.02 12.34 15.15
N SER A 458 33.35 13.33 15.74
CA SER A 458 32.01 13.11 16.30
C SER A 458 30.96 12.79 15.23
N LEU A 459 31.18 13.21 13.98
CA LEU A 459 30.29 12.95 12.83
C LEU A 459 30.64 11.69 12.03
N LYS A 460 31.86 11.15 12.15
CA LYS A 460 32.23 9.87 11.53
C LYS A 460 31.53 8.73 12.27
N GLY A 461 30.35 8.35 11.78
CA GLY A 461 29.52 7.24 12.26
C GLY A 461 30.16 5.85 12.18
N LYS A 462 31.31 5.66 12.85
CA LYS A 462 31.98 4.37 13.03
C LYS A 462 32.27 4.13 14.51
N GLN A 463 31.27 4.35 15.35
CA GLN A 463 31.32 3.89 16.74
C GLN A 463 30.75 2.48 16.81
N THR A 464 31.63 1.49 16.76
CA THR A 464 31.26 0.13 17.15
C THR A 464 31.04 0.11 18.66
N LYS A 465 29.87 -0.32 19.09
CA LYS A 465 29.49 -0.42 20.50
C LYS A 465 29.05 -1.85 20.79
N ASP A 466 30.00 -2.65 21.28
CA ASP A 466 29.75 -4.00 21.74
C ASP A 466 29.18 -4.00 23.17
N SER A 467 28.28 -4.93 23.45
CA SER A 467 27.58 -5.06 24.74
C SER A 467 26.93 -3.76 25.23
N ALA A 468 26.45 -2.94 24.29
CA ALA A 468 25.88 -1.64 24.62
C ALA A 468 24.55 -1.76 25.36
N ASP A 469 24.29 -0.78 26.23
CA ASP A 469 22.95 -0.47 26.71
C ASP A 469 22.38 0.64 25.82
N ALA A 470 21.29 0.38 25.09
CA ALA A 470 20.67 1.38 24.22
C ALA A 470 20.23 2.64 24.99
N ASN A 471 19.91 2.54 26.29
CA ASN A 471 19.56 3.71 27.10
C ASN A 471 20.76 4.63 27.35
N ALA A 472 21.98 4.09 27.35
CA ALA A 472 23.22 4.85 27.55
C ALA A 472 23.71 5.52 26.27
N LEU A 473 23.16 5.14 25.11
CA LEU A 473 23.45 5.75 23.81
C LEU A 473 22.45 6.88 23.52
N SER A 474 22.43 7.91 24.37
CA SER A 474 21.49 9.04 24.25
C SER A 474 22.03 10.22 23.44
N GLU A 475 23.33 10.24 23.14
CA GLU A 475 23.96 11.30 22.36
C GLU A 475 23.68 11.17 20.86
N THR A 476 23.56 12.32 20.19
CA THR A 476 23.35 12.37 18.74
C THR A 476 24.47 11.63 18.01
N GLY A 477 24.11 10.63 17.21
CA GLY A 477 25.10 9.83 16.50
C GLY A 477 24.54 8.57 15.85
N VAL A 478 25.41 7.91 15.09
CA VAL A 478 25.14 6.61 14.44
C VAL A 478 26.11 5.58 15.04
N TYR A 479 25.55 4.52 15.62
CA TYR A 479 26.29 3.48 16.32
C TYR A 479 26.09 2.15 15.63
N TYR A 480 27.18 1.45 15.35
CA TYR A 480 27.12 0.07 14.90
C TYR A 480 27.16 -0.85 16.13
N CYS A 481 26.11 -1.65 16.31
CA CYS A 481 25.93 -2.51 17.48
C CYS A 481 26.11 -3.97 17.06
N SER A 482 27.35 -4.45 17.09
CA SER A 482 27.72 -5.86 16.81
C SER A 482 27.49 -6.80 18.00
N SER A 483 27.02 -6.29 19.14
CA SER A 483 26.57 -7.10 20.28
C SER A 483 25.57 -6.28 21.11
N PRO A 484 24.33 -6.10 20.62
CA PRO A 484 23.30 -5.38 21.38
C PRO A 484 22.92 -6.18 22.63
N ALA A 485 23.03 -5.56 23.80
CA ALA A 485 22.82 -6.24 25.07
C ALA A 485 21.54 -5.79 25.77
N LYS A 486 21.54 -4.59 26.36
CA LYS A 486 20.44 -4.13 27.23
C LYS A 486 19.60 -3.06 26.54
N ASN A 487 18.29 -3.12 26.72
CA ASN A 487 17.33 -2.15 26.19
C ASN A 487 17.30 -2.00 24.66
N PHE A 488 17.84 -2.96 23.90
CA PHE A 488 17.62 -3.07 22.46
C PHE A 488 16.28 -3.75 22.16
N PRO A 489 15.64 -3.47 21.02
CA PRO A 489 14.36 -4.08 20.66
C PRO A 489 14.50 -5.56 20.25
N VAL A 490 15.68 -5.93 19.75
CA VAL A 490 16.04 -7.28 19.30
C VAL A 490 17.52 -7.54 19.61
N GLY A 491 17.91 -8.81 19.74
CA GLY A 491 19.31 -9.22 19.96
C GLY A 491 20.15 -9.33 18.67
N GLN A 492 19.56 -9.02 17.51
CA GLN A 492 20.21 -9.05 16.21
C GLN A 492 21.17 -7.87 16.06
N TRP A 493 22.32 -8.05 15.41
CA TRP A 493 23.24 -6.95 15.08
C TRP A 493 22.54 -5.87 14.27
N GLY A 494 23.00 -4.63 14.36
CA GLY A 494 22.36 -3.56 13.62
C GLY A 494 22.90 -2.18 13.90
N THR A 495 22.32 -1.20 13.22
CA THR A 495 22.67 0.21 13.36
C THR A 495 21.66 0.94 14.23
N LEU A 496 22.12 1.60 15.28
CA LEU A 496 21.33 2.51 16.10
C LEU A 496 21.61 3.95 15.67
N VAL A 497 20.57 4.68 15.28
CA VAL A 497 20.62 6.13 15.06
C VAL A 497 19.96 6.80 16.25
N THR A 498 20.69 7.71 16.89
CA THR A 498 20.18 8.49 18.02
C THR A 498 20.19 9.97 17.68
N SER A 499 19.11 10.66 18.03
CA SER A 499 19.01 12.12 17.93
C SER A 499 18.71 12.69 19.32
N ASN A 500 19.66 13.40 19.90
CA ASN A 500 19.51 14.10 21.17
C ASN A 500 18.99 15.52 20.93
N GLY A 501 17.82 15.85 21.49
CA GLY A 501 17.22 17.17 21.40
C GLY A 501 17.71 18.11 22.51
N ASN A 502 17.59 17.71 23.78
CA ASN A 502 18.10 18.50 24.92
C ASN A 502 18.48 17.69 26.18
N GLY A 503 18.73 16.39 26.05
CA GLY A 503 19.02 15.49 27.17
C GLY A 503 17.77 14.94 27.88
N ALA A 504 16.68 15.73 27.99
CA ALA A 504 15.38 15.22 28.45
C ALA A 504 14.48 14.70 27.31
N ARG A 505 14.88 15.00 26.06
CA ARG A 505 14.20 14.62 24.82
C ARG A 505 15.20 14.04 23.84
N ALA A 506 14.96 12.81 23.40
CA ALA A 506 15.76 12.13 22.39
C ALA A 506 14.90 11.15 21.59
N SER A 507 15.39 10.67 20.45
CA SER A 507 14.78 9.59 19.69
C SER A 507 15.83 8.60 19.22
N GLN A 508 15.40 7.36 19.06
CA GLN A 508 16.23 6.28 18.56
C GLN A 508 15.51 5.53 17.45
N LEU A 509 16.27 5.17 16.42
CA LEU A 509 15.90 4.26 15.34
C LEU A 509 16.90 3.11 15.33
N TYR A 510 16.42 1.87 15.26
CA TYR A 510 17.26 0.69 15.19
C TYR A 510 16.99 -0.10 13.92
N PHE A 511 18.04 -0.34 13.15
CA PHE A 511 18.04 -1.05 11.88
C PHE A 511 18.80 -2.37 12.04
N PRO A 512 18.10 -3.51 12.24
CA PRO A 512 18.74 -4.82 12.29
C PRO A 512 19.39 -5.21 10.95
N ASP A 513 20.54 -5.90 11.00
CA ASP A 513 21.32 -6.34 9.83
C ASP A 513 20.71 -7.56 9.11
N ASP A 514 19.75 -8.25 9.73
CA ASP A 514 19.01 -9.38 9.13
C ASP A 514 17.86 -8.94 8.23
N ASN A 515 17.75 -7.64 7.95
CA ASN A 515 16.68 -7.05 7.16
C ASN A 515 15.28 -7.23 7.81
N SER A 516 15.22 -7.51 9.11
CA SER A 516 13.99 -7.48 9.89
C SER A 516 13.49 -6.04 10.06
N ALA A 517 12.28 -5.92 10.59
CA ALA A 517 11.61 -4.63 10.73
C ALA A 517 12.45 -3.60 11.51
N VAL A 518 12.40 -2.34 11.05
CA VAL A 518 13.01 -1.20 11.76
C VAL A 518 12.22 -0.93 13.05
N TRP A 519 12.93 -0.52 14.09
CA TRP A 519 12.33 -0.15 15.36
C TRP A 519 12.59 1.30 15.69
N PHE A 520 11.69 1.93 16.43
CA PHE A 520 11.89 3.28 16.94
C PHE A 520 11.39 3.42 18.38
N ARG A 521 11.94 4.40 19.09
CA ARG A 521 11.41 4.86 20.39
C ARG A 521 11.82 6.30 20.66
N THR A 522 11.21 6.90 21.66
CA THR A 522 11.51 8.27 22.11
C THR A 522 11.81 8.31 23.60
N LEU A 523 12.56 9.33 24.00
CA LEU A 523 12.82 9.73 25.38
C LEU A 523 11.98 10.97 25.69
N ASN A 524 11.16 10.89 26.73
CA ASN A 524 10.40 12.00 27.29
C ASN A 524 10.52 11.95 28.82
N GLY A 525 11.66 12.41 29.34
CA GLY A 525 12.06 12.16 30.73
C GLY A 525 12.48 10.70 30.97
N ASN A 526 11.70 9.74 30.48
CA ASN A 526 12.00 8.30 30.48
C ASN A 526 11.89 7.70 29.06
N TRP A 527 12.68 6.67 28.80
CA TRP A 527 12.62 5.92 27.53
C TRP A 527 11.27 5.21 27.40
N GLN A 528 10.58 5.45 26.29
CA GLN A 528 9.38 4.72 25.91
C GLN A 528 9.75 3.31 25.43
N GLY A 529 8.75 2.42 25.40
CA GLY A 529 8.88 1.11 24.78
C GLY A 529 9.23 1.22 23.29
N TRP A 530 9.93 0.22 22.76
CA TRP A 530 10.22 0.13 21.34
C TRP A 530 8.97 -0.18 20.54
N ALA A 531 8.72 0.60 19.49
CA ALA A 531 7.70 0.36 18.49
C ALA A 531 8.36 -0.21 17.22
N ARG A 532 7.80 -1.30 16.71
CA ARG A 532 8.24 -1.93 15.45
C ARG A 532 7.49 -1.31 14.28
N LEU A 533 8.20 -0.91 13.22
CA LEU A 533 7.56 -0.54 11.95
C LEU A 533 7.16 -1.81 11.19
N ALA A 534 5.94 -1.84 10.63
CA ALA A 534 5.53 -2.95 9.78
C ALA A 534 6.40 -2.99 8.51
N ASN A 535 6.85 -4.19 8.12
CA ASN A 535 7.53 -4.40 6.85
C ASN A 535 6.57 -5.01 5.81
N ILE A 536 7.05 -5.18 4.57
CA ILE A 536 6.22 -5.74 3.49
C ILE A 536 5.76 -7.18 3.78
N GLY A 537 6.54 -7.96 4.53
CA GLY A 537 6.16 -9.30 4.95
C GLY A 537 4.97 -9.31 5.91
N ASP A 538 4.93 -8.38 6.87
CA ASP A 538 3.79 -8.19 7.77
C ASP A 538 2.51 -7.85 6.98
N VAL A 539 2.62 -6.96 5.99
CA VAL A 539 1.52 -6.56 5.12
C VAL A 539 1.02 -7.75 4.29
N ASN A 540 1.93 -8.48 3.64
CA ASN A 540 1.58 -9.65 2.83
C ASN A 540 0.92 -10.77 3.67
N ASN A 541 1.36 -10.96 4.92
CA ASN A 541 0.74 -11.91 5.84
C ASN A 541 -0.67 -11.47 6.26
N ALA A 542 -0.87 -10.18 6.53
CA ALA A 542 -2.18 -9.62 6.82
C ALA A 542 -3.13 -9.76 5.62
N GLU A 543 -2.65 -9.47 4.40
CA GLU A 543 -3.39 -9.66 3.15
C GLU A 543 -3.77 -11.13 2.92
N SER A 544 -2.83 -12.05 3.12
CA SER A 544 -3.08 -13.49 3.00
C SER A 544 -4.13 -13.99 3.99
N SER A 545 -4.07 -13.48 5.23
CA SER A 545 -5.05 -13.78 6.28
C SER A 545 -6.43 -13.23 5.95
N LEU A 546 -6.49 -11.99 5.44
CA LEU A 546 -7.73 -11.35 5.01
C LEU A 546 -8.37 -12.09 3.84
N THR A 547 -7.60 -12.43 2.81
CA THR A 547 -8.06 -13.21 1.66
C THR A 547 -8.61 -14.56 2.09
N SER A 548 -7.94 -15.24 3.02
CA SER A 548 -8.41 -16.51 3.60
C SER A 548 -9.74 -16.35 4.33
N LEU A 549 -9.91 -15.27 5.10
CA LEU A 549 -11.18 -14.95 5.77
C LEU A 549 -12.30 -14.64 4.78
N ILE A 550 -12.03 -13.85 3.74
CA ILE A 550 -12.99 -13.54 2.68
C ILE A 550 -13.45 -14.83 2.00
N ASN A 551 -12.52 -15.71 1.65
CA ASN A 551 -12.84 -17.00 1.04
C ASN A 551 -13.66 -17.88 1.99
N ALA A 552 -13.31 -17.92 3.29
CA ALA A 552 -14.06 -18.66 4.29
C ALA A 552 -15.49 -18.12 4.48
N VAL A 553 -15.67 -16.79 4.40
CA VAL A 553 -17.00 -16.17 4.43
C VAL A 553 -17.77 -16.51 3.17
N ASN A 554 -17.20 -16.27 1.99
CA ASN A 554 -17.85 -16.56 0.70
C ASN A 554 -18.31 -18.03 0.60
N ASN A 555 -17.47 -18.97 1.04
CA ASN A 555 -17.82 -20.40 1.08
C ASN A 555 -18.93 -20.74 2.09
N LYS A 556 -19.12 -19.92 3.14
CA LYS A 556 -20.18 -20.10 4.15
C LYS A 556 -21.49 -19.42 3.76
N VAL A 557 -21.44 -18.27 3.09
CA VAL A 557 -22.67 -17.58 2.67
C VAL A 557 -23.24 -18.09 1.36
N ASN A 558 -22.49 -18.83 0.53
CA ASN A 558 -22.92 -19.66 -0.60
C ASN A 558 -24.23 -19.26 -1.33
N VAL A 559 -24.45 -17.95 -1.51
CA VAL A 559 -25.56 -17.41 -2.27
C VAL A 559 -24.98 -16.42 -3.26
N THR A 560 -25.16 -16.68 -4.55
CA THR A 560 -24.68 -15.79 -5.61
C THR A 560 -25.47 -14.48 -5.68
N VAL A 561 -26.58 -14.41 -4.97
CA VAL A 561 -27.58 -13.34 -5.03
C VAL A 561 -27.92 -12.84 -3.62
N PRO A 562 -28.40 -11.59 -3.45
CA PRO A 562 -28.78 -11.06 -2.14
C PRO A 562 -29.79 -11.95 -1.40
N LEU A 563 -29.63 -12.05 -0.07
CA LEU A 563 -30.53 -12.82 0.80
C LEU A 563 -31.98 -12.32 0.81
N PHE A 564 -32.23 -11.07 0.41
CA PHE A 564 -33.56 -10.51 0.30
C PHE A 564 -33.79 -9.93 -1.08
N ARG A 565 -34.95 -10.22 -1.68
CA ARG A 565 -35.40 -9.65 -2.95
C ARG A 565 -36.87 -9.28 -2.89
N ARG A 566 -37.21 -8.18 -3.55
CA ARG A 566 -38.58 -7.83 -3.91
C ARG A 566 -38.72 -8.03 -5.42
N ILE A 567 -39.64 -8.88 -5.84
CA ILE A 567 -39.83 -9.25 -7.25
C ILE A 567 -41.16 -8.72 -7.77
N THR A 568 -41.15 -8.23 -9.01
CA THR A 568 -42.33 -7.74 -9.73
C THR A 568 -42.67 -8.59 -10.95
N ALA A 569 -41.97 -9.72 -11.13
CA ALA A 569 -42.26 -10.74 -12.14
C ALA A 569 -41.82 -12.12 -11.61
N GLY A 570 -42.51 -13.19 -12.00
CA GLY A 570 -42.21 -14.58 -11.62
C GLY A 570 -42.08 -15.53 -12.82
N ASN A 571 -41.65 -15.04 -13.99
CA ASN A 571 -41.62 -15.82 -15.23
C ASN A 571 -40.37 -16.69 -15.36
N THR A 572 -39.21 -16.17 -14.97
CA THR A 572 -37.91 -16.84 -15.11
C THR A 572 -37.18 -16.97 -13.79
N TRP A 573 -36.15 -17.81 -13.72
CA TRP A 573 -35.28 -17.86 -12.53
C TRP A 573 -34.57 -16.55 -12.28
N ASN A 574 -34.26 -15.78 -13.33
CA ASN A 574 -33.64 -14.47 -13.16
C ASN A 574 -34.61 -13.45 -12.55
N ASP A 575 -35.90 -13.51 -12.88
CA ASP A 575 -36.91 -12.64 -12.25
C ASP A 575 -37.02 -12.94 -10.75
N ILE A 576 -37.09 -14.23 -10.41
CA ILE A 576 -37.32 -14.73 -9.03
C ILE A 576 -36.05 -14.57 -8.17
N LEU A 577 -34.91 -15.03 -8.67
CA LEU A 577 -33.65 -15.15 -7.92
C LEU A 577 -32.68 -13.99 -8.16
N GLY A 578 -32.80 -13.29 -9.28
CA GLY A 578 -31.81 -12.29 -9.72
C GLY A 578 -30.58 -12.87 -10.39
N ALA A 579 -30.61 -14.16 -10.71
CA ALA A 579 -29.59 -14.84 -11.49
C ALA A 579 -30.26 -15.87 -12.40
N SER A 580 -29.71 -16.03 -13.60
CA SER A 580 -30.08 -17.13 -14.50
C SER A 580 -29.77 -18.49 -13.88
N ASN A 581 -30.40 -19.54 -14.40
CA ASN A 581 -30.10 -20.90 -13.96
C ASN A 581 -28.69 -21.30 -14.40
N GLY A 582 -27.81 -21.44 -13.43
CA GLY A 582 -26.45 -21.99 -13.55
C GLY A 582 -26.06 -22.59 -12.21
N ASP A 583 -24.78 -22.96 -12.03
CA ASP A 583 -24.24 -23.60 -10.82
C ASP A 583 -24.23 -22.73 -9.55
N THR A 584 -25.10 -21.72 -9.50
CA THR A 584 -25.26 -20.77 -8.42
C THR A 584 -26.13 -21.38 -7.32
N PRO A 585 -25.57 -21.65 -6.13
CA PRO A 585 -26.38 -21.95 -4.97
C PRO A 585 -27.14 -20.69 -4.54
N VAL A 586 -28.39 -20.89 -4.14
CA VAL A 586 -29.31 -19.81 -3.76
C VAL A 586 -30.01 -20.16 -2.46
N LEU A 587 -30.16 -19.14 -1.61
CA LEU A 587 -31.07 -19.09 -0.48
C LEU A 587 -31.54 -17.64 -0.39
N VAL A 588 -32.79 -17.38 -0.76
CA VAL A 588 -33.32 -16.03 -0.93
C VAL A 588 -34.67 -15.91 -0.27
N SER A 589 -34.82 -14.92 0.61
CA SER A 589 -36.12 -14.43 1.08
C SER A 589 -36.71 -13.48 0.05
N ILE A 590 -37.95 -13.72 -0.34
CA ILE A 590 -38.62 -13.02 -1.43
C ILE A 590 -39.88 -12.33 -0.91
N ARG A 591 -40.08 -11.07 -1.32
CA ARG A 591 -41.37 -10.40 -1.33
C ARG A 591 -41.87 -10.37 -2.78
N ASP A 592 -42.98 -11.05 -3.05
CA ASP A 592 -43.45 -11.28 -4.40
C ASP A 592 -44.71 -10.45 -4.74
N GLU A 593 -44.57 -9.63 -5.77
CA GLU A 593 -45.63 -8.80 -6.37
C GLU A 593 -45.87 -9.14 -7.84
N GLY A 594 -45.09 -10.07 -8.39
CA GLY A 594 -45.01 -10.30 -9.83
C GLY A 594 -46.00 -11.29 -10.41
N GLY A 595 -46.38 -12.31 -9.64
CA GLY A 595 -47.23 -13.39 -10.14
C GLY A 595 -46.62 -14.16 -11.32
N ALA A 596 -47.45 -14.91 -12.05
CA ALA A 596 -47.11 -15.96 -13.04
C ALA A 596 -46.84 -17.32 -12.39
N ASN A 597 -45.59 -17.81 -12.36
CA ASN A 597 -45.29 -19.09 -11.70
C ASN A 597 -45.37 -18.96 -10.17
N THR A 598 -45.10 -17.77 -9.65
CA THR A 598 -45.20 -17.42 -8.23
C THR A 598 -46.61 -16.95 -7.86
N LEU A 599 -46.93 -16.87 -6.56
CA LEU A 599 -48.27 -16.48 -6.09
C LEU A 599 -48.60 -15.00 -6.35
N GLY A 600 -47.59 -14.12 -6.36
CA GLY A 600 -47.78 -12.68 -6.44
C GLY A 600 -48.49 -12.11 -5.21
N ASN A 601 -49.24 -11.02 -5.39
CA ASN A 601 -50.11 -10.41 -4.39
C ASN A 601 -49.45 -10.20 -3.00
N TYR A 602 -48.26 -9.59 -3.00
CA TYR A 602 -47.49 -9.30 -1.79
C TYR A 602 -47.09 -10.53 -0.96
N SER A 603 -47.10 -11.73 -1.55
CA SER A 603 -46.74 -12.97 -0.88
C SER A 603 -45.28 -12.99 -0.40
N ALA A 604 -45.00 -13.78 0.63
CA ALA A 604 -43.65 -14.04 1.11
C ALA A 604 -43.17 -15.37 0.53
N ALA A 605 -41.90 -15.47 0.15
CA ALA A 605 -41.33 -16.71 -0.36
C ALA A 605 -39.92 -16.96 0.19
N VAL A 606 -39.52 -18.23 0.19
CA VAL A 606 -38.12 -18.63 0.29
C VAL A 606 -37.78 -19.45 -0.95
N ALA A 607 -36.75 -19.01 -1.67
CA ALA A 607 -36.17 -19.78 -2.76
C ALA A 607 -34.87 -20.44 -2.31
N PHE A 608 -34.65 -21.67 -2.76
CA PHE A 608 -33.50 -22.49 -2.41
C PHE A 608 -33.10 -23.41 -3.57
N GLY A 609 -31.87 -23.92 -3.53
CA GLY A 609 -31.34 -24.86 -4.50
C GLY A 609 -29.89 -24.58 -4.86
N GLY A 610 -29.28 -25.47 -5.63
CA GLY A 610 -27.90 -25.34 -6.12
C GLY A 610 -27.70 -26.17 -7.38
N GLY A 611 -26.67 -25.84 -8.17
CA GLY A 611 -26.57 -26.41 -9.52
C GLY A 611 -27.70 -25.92 -10.41
N ASP A 612 -28.17 -26.74 -11.33
CA ASP A 612 -29.23 -26.44 -12.31
C ASP A 612 -30.67 -26.56 -11.78
N THR A 613 -30.88 -26.89 -10.51
CA THR A 613 -32.20 -27.18 -9.93
C THR A 613 -32.56 -26.19 -8.83
N LYS A 614 -33.74 -25.55 -8.94
CA LYS A 614 -34.21 -24.52 -8.03
C LYS A 614 -35.63 -24.83 -7.53
N GLY A 615 -35.93 -24.38 -6.31
CA GLY A 615 -37.24 -24.51 -5.68
C GLY A 615 -37.65 -23.23 -4.95
N VAL A 616 -38.96 -23.02 -4.82
CA VAL A 616 -39.53 -21.90 -4.06
C VAL A 616 -40.71 -22.39 -3.23
N LEU A 617 -40.77 -21.97 -1.97
CA LEU A 617 -41.96 -22.06 -1.13
C LEU A 617 -42.52 -20.65 -0.98
N ASN A 618 -43.78 -20.47 -1.36
CA ASN A 618 -44.41 -19.15 -1.44
C ASN A 618 -45.74 -19.17 -0.66
N VAL A 619 -45.99 -18.17 0.17
CA VAL A 619 -47.15 -18.07 1.05
C VAL A 619 -47.79 -16.69 0.87
N ALA A 620 -49.09 -16.68 0.58
CA ALA A 620 -49.85 -15.44 0.34
C ALA A 620 -49.91 -14.54 1.58
N TYR A 621 -50.07 -13.23 1.34
CA TYR A 621 -50.14 -12.23 2.41
C TYR A 621 -51.50 -12.23 3.14
N SER A 622 -52.60 -12.24 2.39
CA SER A 622 -53.97 -12.12 2.93
C SER A 622 -54.77 -13.41 2.88
N ASP A 623 -54.40 -14.31 1.98
CA ASP A 623 -55.20 -15.49 1.67
C ASP A 623 -54.55 -16.73 2.28
N HIS A 624 -55.36 -17.73 2.65
CA HIS A 624 -54.85 -19.03 3.11
C HIS A 624 -54.37 -19.86 1.90
N THR A 625 -53.32 -19.41 1.23
CA THR A 625 -52.78 -20.09 0.05
C THR A 625 -51.26 -20.17 0.16
N ALA A 626 -50.71 -21.35 -0.13
CA ALA A 626 -49.28 -21.55 -0.29
C ALA A 626 -49.02 -22.34 -1.58
N ARG A 627 -47.86 -22.13 -2.19
CA ARG A 627 -47.44 -22.75 -3.44
C ARG A 627 -46.02 -23.27 -3.32
N ILE A 628 -45.79 -24.44 -3.88
CA ILE A 628 -44.45 -24.99 -4.12
C ILE A 628 -44.16 -24.85 -5.60
N ILE A 629 -42.94 -24.42 -5.93
CA ILE A 629 -42.48 -24.16 -7.29
C ILE A 629 -41.17 -24.90 -7.46
N GLY A 630 -40.94 -25.50 -8.63
CA GLY A 630 -39.69 -26.17 -8.92
C GLY A 630 -39.38 -26.28 -10.40
N GLY A 631 -38.11 -26.57 -10.70
CA GLY A 631 -37.71 -26.84 -12.08
C GLY A 631 -36.21 -26.70 -12.33
N ASN A 632 -35.83 -27.10 -13.54
CA ASN A 632 -34.53 -26.94 -14.15
C ASN A 632 -34.73 -26.29 -15.54
N GLY A 633 -33.79 -25.46 -15.98
CA GLY A 633 -33.87 -24.67 -17.22
C GLY A 633 -33.95 -23.18 -16.92
N ASN A 634 -34.46 -22.34 -17.82
CA ASN A 634 -34.44 -20.88 -17.64
C ASN A 634 -35.58 -20.33 -16.75
N ALA A 635 -36.55 -21.18 -16.41
CA ALA A 635 -37.75 -20.82 -15.66
C ALA A 635 -38.22 -21.99 -14.77
N PRO A 636 -39.11 -21.73 -13.79
CA PRO A 636 -39.92 -22.79 -13.19
C PRO A 636 -40.59 -23.66 -14.25
N VAL A 637 -40.60 -24.97 -14.02
CA VAL A 637 -41.20 -25.94 -14.95
C VAL A 637 -42.52 -26.47 -14.42
N TRP A 638 -42.70 -26.44 -13.09
CA TRP A 638 -43.93 -26.82 -12.42
C TRP A 638 -44.16 -25.96 -11.16
N HIS A 639 -45.42 -25.85 -10.78
CA HIS A 639 -45.83 -25.30 -9.50
C HIS A 639 -47.16 -25.93 -9.05
N GLU A 640 -47.39 -26.00 -7.76
CA GLU A 640 -48.59 -26.61 -7.19
C GLU A 640 -49.03 -25.88 -5.91
N ASP A 641 -50.34 -25.67 -5.76
CA ASP A 641 -50.92 -25.05 -4.56
C ASP A 641 -51.14 -26.10 -3.47
N ILE A 642 -50.77 -25.76 -2.23
CA ILE A 642 -50.85 -26.65 -1.08
C ILE A 642 -52.26 -26.54 -0.47
N ALA A 643 -52.94 -27.68 -0.35
CA ALA A 643 -54.21 -27.77 0.38
C ALA A 643 -53.99 -27.79 1.90
N TRP A 644 -54.81 -27.05 2.63
CA TRP A 644 -54.74 -27.01 4.09
C TRP A 644 -55.64 -28.06 4.75
N LYS A 645 -55.42 -28.25 6.06
CA LYS A 645 -56.28 -29.11 6.88
C LYS A 645 -57.74 -28.66 6.87
N SER A 646 -58.01 -27.35 6.78
CA SER A 646 -59.36 -26.81 6.65
C SER A 646 -60.04 -27.27 5.35
N ASP A 647 -59.32 -27.27 4.24
CA ASP A 647 -59.87 -27.61 2.92
C ASP A 647 -60.24 -29.08 2.87
N THR A 648 -59.34 -29.94 3.36
CA THR A 648 -59.60 -31.38 3.49
C THR A 648 -60.72 -31.69 4.48
N SER A 649 -60.82 -30.95 5.59
CA SER A 649 -61.93 -31.11 6.55
C SER A 649 -63.27 -30.69 5.95
N ASN A 650 -63.30 -29.59 5.19
CA ASN A 650 -64.49 -29.11 4.51
C ASN A 650 -64.96 -30.12 3.45
N LEU A 651 -64.03 -30.66 2.65
CA LEU A 651 -64.33 -31.74 1.71
C LEU A 651 -64.88 -32.98 2.41
N GLN A 652 -64.28 -33.41 3.52
CA GLN A 652 -64.77 -34.55 4.30
C GLN A 652 -66.19 -34.30 4.84
N ASN A 653 -66.48 -33.08 5.30
CA ASN A 653 -67.81 -32.71 5.78
C ASN A 653 -68.85 -32.78 4.65
N ILE A 654 -68.53 -32.27 3.46
CA ILE A 654 -69.41 -32.36 2.28
C ILE A 654 -69.65 -33.83 1.91
N ILE A 655 -68.60 -34.66 1.88
CA ILE A 655 -68.71 -36.09 1.59
C ILE A 655 -69.62 -36.78 2.62
N ASN A 656 -69.45 -36.47 3.91
CA ASN A 656 -70.28 -37.05 4.96
C ASN A 656 -71.76 -36.65 4.81
N GLN A 657 -72.05 -35.40 4.47
CA GLN A 657 -73.41 -34.92 4.21
C GLN A 657 -74.03 -35.61 2.98
N GLN A 658 -73.25 -35.77 1.90
CA GLN A 658 -73.69 -36.50 0.71
C GLN A 658 -73.99 -37.96 1.02
N ASN A 659 -73.14 -38.63 1.80
CA ASN A 659 -73.36 -40.02 2.22
C ASN A 659 -74.64 -40.19 3.05
N GLN A 660 -74.94 -39.27 3.96
CA GLN A 660 -76.20 -39.28 4.71
C GLN A 660 -77.41 -39.13 3.78
N THR A 661 -77.32 -38.23 2.80
CA THR A 661 -78.38 -38.03 1.80
C THR A 661 -78.61 -39.29 0.96
N ILE A 662 -77.53 -39.93 0.50
CA ILE A 662 -77.58 -41.19 -0.26
C ILE A 662 -78.25 -42.28 0.56
N GLN A 663 -77.87 -42.47 1.82
CA GLN A 663 -78.47 -43.48 2.71
C GLN A 663 -79.98 -43.27 2.91
N SER A 664 -80.42 -42.01 3.06
CA SER A 664 -81.84 -41.66 3.16
C SER A 664 -82.61 -42.00 1.87
N LEU A 665 -82.05 -41.65 0.71
CA LEU A 665 -82.64 -41.98 -0.59
C LEU A 665 -82.70 -43.49 -0.82
N THR A 666 -81.65 -44.24 -0.49
CA THR A 666 -81.63 -45.71 -0.57
C THR A 666 -82.75 -46.31 0.29
N THR A 667 -82.92 -45.84 1.53
CA THR A 667 -84.00 -46.31 2.42
C THR A 667 -85.39 -46.03 1.81
N ARG A 668 -85.61 -44.83 1.29
CA ARG A 668 -86.87 -44.46 0.64
C ARG A 668 -87.14 -45.32 -0.60
N LEU A 669 -86.12 -45.59 -1.40
CA LEU A 669 -86.23 -46.45 -2.58
C LEU A 669 -86.58 -47.88 -2.17
N THR A 670 -85.89 -48.46 -1.19
CA THR A 670 -86.20 -49.80 -0.68
C THR A 670 -87.64 -49.89 -0.16
N ASN A 671 -88.12 -48.85 0.55
CA ASN A 671 -89.51 -48.80 1.00
C ASN A 671 -90.49 -48.74 -0.18
N ALA A 672 -90.23 -47.91 -1.18
CA ALA A 672 -91.05 -47.84 -2.39
C ALA A 672 -91.05 -49.16 -3.19
N GLU A 673 -89.89 -49.82 -3.31
CA GLU A 673 -89.78 -51.15 -3.93
C GLU A 673 -90.61 -52.19 -3.19
N ASN A 674 -90.59 -52.17 -1.85
CA ASN A 674 -91.40 -53.05 -1.02
C ASN A 674 -92.90 -52.78 -1.18
N GLU A 675 -93.31 -51.51 -1.21
CA GLU A 675 -94.69 -51.10 -1.44
C GLU A 675 -95.17 -51.52 -2.84
N ILE A 676 -94.36 -51.32 -3.89
CA ILE A 676 -94.66 -51.80 -5.25
C ILE A 676 -94.79 -53.32 -5.28
N ARG A 677 -93.88 -54.05 -4.61
CA ARG A 677 -93.95 -55.52 -4.53
C ARG A 677 -95.23 -55.97 -3.82
N TYR A 678 -95.62 -55.29 -2.75
CA TYR A 678 -96.88 -55.53 -2.04
C TYR A 678 -98.09 -55.27 -2.95
N ILE A 679 -98.12 -54.13 -3.64
CA ILE A 679 -99.20 -53.82 -4.59
C ILE A 679 -99.27 -54.88 -5.69
N LYS A 680 -98.15 -55.25 -6.32
CA LYS A 680 -98.12 -56.29 -7.36
C LYS A 680 -98.62 -57.64 -6.86
N ALA A 681 -98.29 -58.02 -5.63
CA ALA A 681 -98.73 -59.28 -5.03
C ALA A 681 -100.22 -59.30 -4.66
N ASN A 682 -100.83 -58.13 -4.45
CA ASN A 682 -102.23 -57.99 -4.02
C ASN A 682 -103.13 -57.33 -5.09
N TYR A 683 -102.59 -57.03 -6.27
CA TYR A 683 -103.32 -56.41 -7.37
C TYR A 683 -104.23 -57.45 -8.03
N VAL A 684 -105.51 -57.11 -8.14
CA VAL A 684 -106.50 -57.90 -8.87
C VAL A 684 -106.86 -57.16 -10.14
N GLU A 685 -106.59 -57.77 -11.29
CA GLU A 685 -106.91 -57.19 -12.59
C GLU A 685 -108.34 -57.56 -12.99
N GLY A 686 -109.17 -56.55 -13.25
CA GLY A 686 -110.52 -56.71 -13.75
C GLY A 686 -110.58 -56.62 -15.27
N ARG A 687 -111.23 -57.56 -15.96
CA ARG A 687 -111.53 -57.43 -17.39
C ARG A 687 -113.02 -57.59 -17.66
N THR A 688 -113.56 -56.64 -18.40
CA THR A 688 -114.96 -56.66 -18.82
C THR A 688 -115.12 -57.41 -20.14
N PHE A 689 -116.14 -58.27 -20.21
CA PHE A 689 -116.55 -59.05 -21.36
C PHE A 689 -118.00 -58.70 -21.73
N PRO A 690 -118.34 -58.59 -23.02
CA PRO A 690 -119.73 -58.46 -23.45
C PRO A 690 -120.57 -59.67 -23.02
N ALA A 691 -121.88 -59.49 -22.80
CA ALA A 691 -122.81 -60.57 -22.43
C ALA A 691 -122.68 -61.83 -23.31
N SER A 692 -122.43 -61.64 -24.61
CA SER A 692 -122.29 -62.72 -25.59
C SER A 692 -121.03 -63.59 -25.40
N GLN A 693 -120.13 -63.21 -24.50
CA GLN A 693 -118.83 -63.85 -24.27
C GLN A 693 -118.67 -64.42 -22.86
N GLU A 694 -119.76 -64.69 -22.14
CA GLU A 694 -119.75 -65.24 -20.77
C GLU A 694 -118.90 -66.52 -20.63
N ALA A 695 -118.96 -67.44 -21.60
CA ALA A 695 -118.13 -68.64 -21.58
C ALA A 695 -116.62 -68.32 -21.69
N GLN A 696 -116.26 -67.27 -22.43
CA GLN A 696 -114.88 -66.82 -22.57
C GLN A 696 -114.42 -66.06 -21.32
N ALA A 697 -115.31 -65.32 -20.67
CA ALA A 697 -115.08 -64.68 -19.37
C ALA A 697 -114.74 -65.72 -18.29
N ASN A 698 -115.54 -66.80 -18.19
CA ASN A 698 -115.31 -67.90 -17.25
C ASN A 698 -114.00 -68.66 -17.53
N SER A 699 -113.66 -68.91 -18.80
CA SER A 699 -112.37 -69.54 -19.12
C SER A 699 -111.20 -68.64 -18.74
N TRP A 700 -111.30 -67.34 -19.04
CA TRP A 700 -110.25 -66.37 -18.73
C TRP A 700 -110.03 -66.21 -17.21
N GLU A 701 -111.10 -66.15 -16.41
CA GLU A 701 -111.00 -66.08 -14.94
C GLU A 701 -110.40 -67.37 -14.35
N ASN A 702 -110.77 -68.55 -14.86
CA ASN A 702 -110.18 -69.82 -14.43
C ASN A 702 -108.70 -69.96 -14.82
N GLU A 703 -108.32 -69.46 -16.00
CA GLU A 703 -106.93 -69.43 -16.46
C GLU A 703 -106.09 -68.37 -15.73
N ASN A 704 -106.74 -67.39 -15.09
CA ASN A 704 -106.09 -66.28 -14.38
C ASN A 704 -106.66 -66.11 -12.96
N PRO A 705 -106.37 -67.04 -12.01
CA PRO A 705 -107.04 -67.14 -10.70
C PRO A 705 -106.83 -65.95 -9.74
N GLN A 706 -106.05 -64.93 -10.13
CA GLN A 706 -105.87 -63.67 -9.38
C GLN A 706 -106.53 -62.46 -10.08
N ARG A 707 -107.40 -62.72 -11.06
CA ARG A 707 -108.10 -61.70 -11.85
C ARG A 707 -109.60 -61.90 -11.72
N ILE A 708 -110.37 -60.86 -12.00
CA ILE A 708 -111.85 -60.90 -11.94
C ILE A 708 -112.41 -60.60 -13.32
N ALA A 709 -113.31 -61.47 -13.80
CA ALA A 709 -114.06 -61.20 -15.02
C ALA A 709 -115.37 -60.46 -14.69
N PHE A 710 -115.63 -59.35 -15.39
CA PHE A 710 -116.90 -58.63 -15.33
C PHE A 710 -117.68 -58.91 -16.63
N ILE A 711 -118.98 -59.18 -16.54
CA ILE A 711 -119.83 -59.39 -17.72
C ILE A 711 -120.82 -58.24 -17.83
N GLU A 712 -120.84 -57.56 -18.98
CA GLU A 712 -121.83 -56.52 -19.27
C GLU A 712 -123.21 -57.15 -19.40
N ARG A 713 -124.21 -56.57 -18.73
CA ARG A 713 -125.61 -57.01 -18.81
C ARG A 713 -126.39 -56.21 -19.84
#